data_AF-A0A6N7WYA9-F1
#
_entry.id   AF-A0A6N7WYA9-F1
#
_cell.length_a   1.000
_cell.length_b   1.000
_cell.length_c   1.000
_cell.angle_alpha   90.00
_cell.angle_beta   90.00
_cell.angle_gamma   90.00
#
_symmetry.space_group_name_H-M   'P 1'
#
loop_
_entity.id
_entity.type
_entity.pdbx_description
1 polymer ?
#
loop_
_entity_poly.entity_id
_entity_poly.type
_entity_poly.pdbx_seq_one_letter_code
_entity_poly.pdbx_strand_id
1 'polypeptide(L)'
;MLKNNEKIIFEMKSGYSLLGLEGYDLSGKCLQITNLGNIFISKVDYLEDNEVDYIGYSFENQQTRLGAEIDRESVNIIAESLNFKMIRENFEMDLKLDLIMVLDLEEIISISSELENNIFEYKNNAIILNNEKRAIVGNIEHNADKVIFFNINFRFEFTFTDIEYYLPKNDIIYFKGYFYSVHRKDIITKILLLGNGIESKFPNDIFSIVDNNKKIGVLPTEDVVSYCKLSGLIASIGYVDAPALIIRHSDMIVIYDFVSKNELKFCEMSSLMMLGSEGGKYILYDGSDFFSIAIDLQDLKKIGLDRLGKIKSKYLGFTKRFMPVVVKIDENKILIKSSSDDEGENEIFNIKKSEISNISVKETNIAGENYVEAEIRFGDKIIKINLMREFVMEISTEVFSDYQNSIINAIPRKEVYDNWTKSVCDMVVYNFFGHIYDLKRRYSHITESSSLQDMINFTNDLYDDIHFQIENVDFSAVSMFDILFNNEKKYFTSNEFSYDITIMENLERVFYDIRNDIKIDLIDISSCLENINHFILPEKLRESTVNRINEGQSYQLAYFSRMGLSKLNHLIYNLLPSYVSRIVSNIFRIYDAMYDNYSVLSDEELKNEIVDRIRNAYIFKQYIIDADSNVIRNDIIEDLYSIAKFSSMKIDSEFYYSGGYR
;
A
#
# COMPACT_ATOMS: atom_id res chain seq x y z
N MET A 1 -39.68 29.22 -48.19
CA MET A 1 -38.37 29.50 -48.81
C MET A 1 -37.39 29.81 -47.70
N LEU A 2 -36.26 29.12 -47.68
CA LEU A 2 -35.14 29.44 -46.80
C LEU A 2 -34.58 30.82 -47.20
N LYS A 3 -34.24 31.65 -46.21
CA LYS A 3 -33.60 32.96 -46.45
C LYS A 3 -32.17 32.76 -46.97
N ASN A 4 -31.58 33.80 -47.58
CA ASN A 4 -30.16 33.75 -47.97
C ASN A 4 -29.29 33.43 -46.73
N ASN A 5 -28.47 32.38 -46.82
CA ASN A 5 -27.64 31.77 -45.75
C ASN A 5 -28.37 30.87 -44.74
N GLU A 6 -29.69 30.69 -44.85
CA GLU A 6 -30.42 29.72 -44.04
C GLU A 6 -30.22 28.31 -44.59
N LYS A 7 -29.86 27.36 -43.72
CA LYS A 7 -29.59 25.97 -44.05
C LYS A 7 -30.22 25.06 -43.01
N ILE A 8 -30.67 23.90 -43.45
CA ILE A 8 -31.16 22.84 -42.56
C ILE A 8 -29.96 22.22 -41.86
N ILE A 9 -30.00 22.19 -40.52
CA ILE A 9 -28.92 21.67 -39.66
C ILE A 9 -29.35 20.40 -38.92
N PHE A 10 -30.64 20.08 -38.91
CA PHE A 10 -31.16 18.90 -38.26
C PHE A 10 -32.50 18.48 -38.87
N GLU A 11 -32.72 17.16 -38.98
CA GLU A 11 -33.94 16.57 -39.52
C GLU A 11 -34.39 15.38 -38.68
N MET A 12 -35.68 15.31 -38.39
CA MET A 12 -36.27 14.25 -37.58
C MET A 12 -37.57 13.73 -38.17
N LYS A 13 -37.61 12.42 -38.48
CA LYS A 13 -38.78 11.74 -39.06
C LYS A 13 -39.77 11.24 -38.00
N SER A 14 -39.31 10.99 -36.79
CA SER A 14 -40.09 10.45 -35.67
C SER A 14 -39.52 10.96 -34.35
N GLY A 15 -40.35 11.11 -33.31
CA GLY A 15 -39.91 11.66 -32.02
C GLY A 15 -40.39 13.09 -31.76
N TYR A 16 -41.25 13.64 -32.63
CA TYR A 16 -41.99 14.88 -32.39
C TYR A 16 -43.51 14.67 -32.48
N SER A 17 -44.25 15.58 -31.85
CA SER A 17 -45.70 15.72 -31.94
C SER A 17 -46.07 17.20 -31.97
N LEU A 18 -47.10 17.52 -32.75
CA LEU A 18 -47.75 18.83 -32.75
C LEU A 18 -49.17 18.67 -32.19
N LEU A 19 -49.38 19.11 -30.96
CA LEU A 19 -50.72 19.10 -30.36
C LEU A 19 -51.52 20.34 -30.81
N GLY A 20 -52.82 20.16 -31.03
CA GLY A 20 -53.71 21.20 -31.57
C GLY A 20 -53.76 21.26 -33.10
N LEU A 21 -53.07 20.36 -33.81
CA LEU A 21 -53.11 20.27 -35.26
C LEU A 21 -54.32 19.44 -35.72
N GLU A 22 -55.32 20.09 -36.32
CA GLU A 22 -56.49 19.42 -36.89
C GLU A 22 -56.45 19.44 -38.43
N GLY A 23 -56.68 18.28 -39.05
CA GLY A 23 -56.91 18.18 -40.50
C GLY A 23 -55.66 18.27 -41.40
N TYR A 24 -54.45 18.20 -40.83
CA TYR A 24 -53.19 18.17 -41.57
C TYR A 24 -52.48 16.83 -41.42
N ASP A 25 -52.20 16.16 -42.56
CA ASP A 25 -51.51 14.88 -42.55
C ASP A 25 -49.99 15.07 -42.45
N LEU A 26 -49.40 14.50 -41.40
CA LEU A 26 -47.97 14.46 -41.15
C LEU A 26 -47.29 13.25 -41.81
N SER A 27 -48.03 12.36 -42.47
CA SER A 27 -47.47 11.16 -43.08
C SER A 27 -46.39 11.49 -44.13
N GLY A 28 -45.19 10.97 -43.92
CA GLY A 28 -44.03 11.20 -44.78
C GLY A 28 -43.38 12.58 -44.67
N LYS A 29 -43.78 13.43 -43.71
CA LYS A 29 -43.15 14.73 -43.42
C LYS A 29 -42.15 14.61 -42.25
N CYS A 30 -41.06 15.36 -42.31
CA CYS A 30 -40.05 15.47 -41.26
C CYS A 30 -40.08 16.86 -40.63
N LEU A 31 -39.71 16.92 -39.35
CA LEU A 31 -39.36 18.17 -38.71
C LEU A 31 -37.92 18.53 -39.07
N GLN A 32 -37.70 19.76 -39.49
CA GLN A 32 -36.41 20.30 -39.91
C GLN A 32 -36.11 21.57 -39.09
N ILE A 33 -34.90 21.68 -38.55
CA ILE A 33 -34.41 22.87 -37.84
C ILE A 33 -33.33 23.53 -38.69
N THR A 34 -33.36 24.85 -38.80
CA THR A 34 -32.34 25.62 -39.53
C THR A 34 -31.32 26.28 -38.62
N ASN A 35 -30.18 26.69 -39.16
CA ASN A 35 -29.14 27.44 -38.44
C ASN A 35 -29.64 28.76 -37.82
N LEU A 36 -30.72 29.34 -38.37
CA LEU A 36 -31.39 30.52 -37.83
C LEU A 36 -32.43 30.20 -36.74
N GLY A 37 -32.60 28.91 -36.42
CA GLY A 37 -33.54 28.45 -35.40
C GLY A 37 -34.99 28.28 -35.89
N ASN A 38 -35.25 28.43 -37.19
CA ASN A 38 -36.58 28.22 -37.73
C ASN A 38 -36.91 26.73 -37.78
N ILE A 39 -38.18 26.39 -37.58
CA ILE A 39 -38.66 25.00 -37.59
C ILE A 39 -39.62 24.83 -38.75
N PHE A 40 -39.36 23.85 -39.62
CA PHE A 40 -40.23 23.51 -40.74
C PHE A 40 -40.68 22.06 -40.63
N ILE A 41 -41.93 21.80 -41.00
CA ILE A 41 -42.47 20.45 -41.11
C ILE A 41 -42.96 20.27 -42.54
N SER A 42 -42.18 19.51 -43.30
CA SER A 42 -42.35 19.34 -44.73
C SER A 42 -41.75 18.00 -45.19
N LYS A 43 -41.84 17.66 -46.47
CA LYS A 43 -41.08 16.53 -47.02
C LYS A 43 -39.64 17.01 -47.31
N VAL A 44 -38.64 16.20 -46.94
CA VAL A 44 -37.20 16.54 -46.97
C VAL A 44 -36.78 17.33 -48.22
N ASP A 45 -37.15 16.85 -49.40
CA ASP A 45 -36.70 17.40 -50.69
C ASP A 45 -37.41 18.70 -51.15
N TYR A 46 -38.38 19.22 -50.38
CA TYR A 46 -39.36 20.21 -50.88
C TYR A 46 -39.10 21.67 -50.45
N LEU A 47 -38.15 21.95 -49.55
CA LEU A 47 -37.86 23.33 -49.11
C LEU A 47 -36.99 24.13 -50.10
N GLU A 48 -36.32 23.45 -51.04
CA GLU A 48 -35.45 24.07 -52.05
C GLU A 48 -36.17 24.40 -53.37
N ASP A 49 -37.29 23.71 -53.69
CA ASP A 49 -37.89 23.64 -55.04
C ASP A 49 -39.25 24.37 -55.22
N ASN A 50 -39.53 25.42 -54.44
CA ASN A 50 -40.64 26.36 -54.69
C ASN A 50 -42.07 25.77 -54.82
N GLU A 51 -42.47 24.80 -53.99
CA GLU A 51 -43.89 24.47 -53.77
C GLU A 51 -44.30 24.31 -52.29
N VAL A 52 -45.62 24.32 -52.07
CA VAL A 52 -46.30 25.26 -51.16
C VAL A 52 -47.05 24.60 -50.00
N ASP A 53 -46.60 23.44 -49.50
CA ASP A 53 -47.25 22.79 -48.35
C ASP A 53 -46.27 22.51 -47.19
N TYR A 54 -46.24 23.41 -46.21
CA TYR A 54 -45.43 23.24 -44.99
C TYR A 54 -46.05 23.94 -43.78
N ILE A 55 -45.66 23.48 -42.60
CA ILE A 55 -45.90 24.19 -41.34
C ILE A 55 -44.56 24.79 -40.91
N GLY A 56 -44.50 26.11 -40.76
CA GLY A 56 -43.27 26.84 -40.45
C GLY A 56 -43.39 27.69 -39.19
N TYR A 57 -42.38 27.64 -38.33
CA TYR A 57 -42.18 28.55 -37.21
C TYR A 57 -40.93 29.39 -37.46
N SER A 58 -41.07 30.71 -37.34
CA SER A 58 -39.95 31.64 -37.53
C SER A 58 -39.47 32.15 -36.17
N PHE A 59 -38.30 31.67 -35.74
CA PHE A 59 -37.68 32.07 -34.49
C PHE A 59 -37.27 33.54 -34.51
N GLU A 60 -36.75 34.04 -35.62
CA GLU A 60 -36.37 35.46 -35.76
C GLU A 60 -37.54 36.42 -35.50
N ASN A 61 -38.74 36.05 -35.91
CA ASN A 61 -39.93 36.89 -35.77
C ASN A 61 -40.58 36.77 -34.37
N GLN A 62 -40.50 35.59 -33.75
CA GLN A 62 -41.26 35.30 -32.53
C GLN A 62 -40.39 35.29 -31.26
N GLN A 63 -39.12 34.93 -31.39
CA GLN A 63 -38.13 34.86 -30.31
C GLN A 63 -38.53 34.01 -29.10
N THR A 64 -39.57 33.17 -29.23
CA THR A 64 -39.96 32.22 -28.20
C THR A 64 -38.98 31.05 -28.20
N ARG A 65 -38.27 30.87 -27.08
CA ARG A 65 -37.38 29.72 -26.88
C ARG A 65 -38.18 28.47 -26.58
N LEU A 66 -37.61 27.33 -26.94
CA LEU A 66 -38.18 26.00 -26.72
C LEU A 66 -37.74 25.50 -25.35
N GLY A 67 -38.68 25.22 -24.45
CA GLY A 67 -38.37 24.70 -23.13
C GLY A 67 -37.70 23.33 -23.23
N ALA A 68 -36.46 23.22 -22.73
CA ALA A 68 -35.65 22.01 -22.80
C ALA A 68 -35.46 21.42 -21.39
N GLU A 69 -35.88 20.16 -21.22
CA GLU A 69 -35.72 19.42 -19.97
C GLU A 69 -34.84 18.19 -20.20
N ILE A 70 -33.66 18.20 -19.58
CA ILE A 70 -32.66 17.14 -19.73
C ILE A 70 -33.03 15.99 -18.79
N ASP A 71 -33.23 14.79 -19.36
CA ASP A 71 -33.51 13.56 -18.64
C ASP A 71 -32.54 12.45 -19.06
N ARG A 72 -31.44 12.33 -18.31
CA ARG A 72 -30.40 11.29 -18.46
C ARG A 72 -29.84 11.17 -19.88
N GLU A 73 -30.47 10.41 -20.76
CA GLU A 73 -30.01 10.13 -22.13
C GLU A 73 -30.72 10.97 -23.19
N SER A 74 -31.81 11.65 -22.83
CA SER A 74 -32.61 12.45 -23.76
C SER A 74 -32.85 13.86 -23.25
N VAL A 75 -33.27 14.73 -24.17
CA VAL A 75 -33.73 16.08 -23.90
C VAL A 75 -35.16 16.22 -24.42
N ASN A 76 -36.08 16.44 -23.49
CA ASN A 76 -37.49 16.66 -23.80
C ASN A 76 -37.69 18.14 -24.08
N ILE A 77 -38.02 18.46 -25.32
CA ILE A 77 -38.37 19.80 -25.78
C ILE A 77 -39.88 19.94 -25.73
N ILE A 78 -40.35 20.91 -24.94
CA ILE A 78 -41.77 21.23 -24.79
C ILE A 78 -41.92 22.74 -24.96
N ALA A 79 -42.70 23.14 -25.96
CA ALA A 79 -43.04 24.53 -26.21
C ALA A 79 -44.54 24.64 -26.47
N GLU A 80 -45.24 25.35 -25.59
CA GLU A 80 -46.69 25.52 -25.65
C GLU A 80 -47.07 26.76 -26.48
N SER A 81 -48.16 26.66 -27.24
CA SER A 81 -48.79 27.77 -27.96
C SER A 81 -47.87 28.54 -28.91
N LEU A 82 -46.98 27.85 -29.63
CA LEU A 82 -46.15 28.44 -30.68
C LEU A 82 -47.02 28.85 -31.88
N ASN A 83 -46.78 30.05 -32.44
CA ASN A 83 -47.54 30.50 -33.61
C ASN A 83 -46.90 29.97 -34.89
N PHE A 84 -47.27 28.77 -35.31
CA PHE A 84 -46.87 28.25 -36.60
C PHE A 84 -47.67 28.91 -37.73
N LYS A 85 -47.10 28.93 -38.92
CA LYS A 85 -47.79 29.26 -40.16
C LYS A 85 -47.93 28.02 -41.00
N MET A 86 -49.16 27.62 -41.29
CA MET A 86 -49.43 26.60 -42.28
C MET A 86 -49.62 27.29 -43.63
N ILE A 87 -48.77 26.91 -44.57
CA ILE A 87 -48.88 27.33 -45.96
C ILE A 87 -49.30 26.10 -46.74
N ARG A 88 -50.40 26.21 -47.48
CA ARG A 88 -50.93 25.16 -48.37
C ARG A 88 -51.43 25.81 -49.66
N GLU A 89 -50.77 25.54 -50.78
CA GLU A 89 -51.07 26.11 -52.10
C GLU A 89 -51.07 27.66 -52.11
N ASN A 90 -52.23 28.32 -51.99
CA ASN A 90 -52.35 29.78 -51.92
C ASN A 90 -52.97 30.27 -50.60
N PHE A 91 -53.07 29.38 -49.62
CA PHE A 91 -53.70 29.63 -48.33
C PHE A 91 -52.63 29.68 -47.23
N GLU A 92 -52.64 30.78 -46.48
CA GLU A 92 -51.80 30.96 -45.29
C GLU A 92 -52.72 31.04 -44.07
N MET A 93 -52.41 30.23 -43.05
CA MET A 93 -53.16 30.19 -41.81
C MET A 93 -52.22 30.18 -40.61
N ASP A 94 -52.46 31.10 -39.68
CA ASP A 94 -51.80 31.08 -38.38
C ASP A 94 -52.40 29.96 -37.51
N LEU A 95 -51.52 29.12 -36.98
CA LEU A 95 -51.84 27.99 -36.10
C LEU A 95 -51.15 28.21 -34.76
N LYS A 96 -51.87 27.98 -33.66
CA LYS A 96 -51.26 27.85 -32.33
C LYS A 96 -51.13 26.38 -31.99
N LEU A 97 -49.91 25.88 -31.97
CA LEU A 97 -49.61 24.47 -31.75
C LEU A 97 -48.64 24.31 -30.58
N ASP A 98 -48.79 23.22 -29.84
CA ASP A 98 -47.78 22.80 -28.87
C ASP A 98 -46.79 21.85 -29.55
N LEU A 99 -45.50 22.14 -29.46
CA LEU A 99 -44.43 21.28 -29.95
C LEU A 99 -43.90 20.43 -28.80
N ILE A 100 -43.95 19.12 -28.99
CA ILE A 100 -43.24 18.16 -28.15
C ILE A 100 -42.21 17.46 -29.03
N MET A 101 -40.96 17.42 -28.61
CA MET A 101 -39.86 16.76 -29.32
C MET A 101 -38.93 16.08 -28.31
N VAL A 102 -38.43 14.90 -28.65
CA VAL A 102 -37.42 14.20 -27.85
C VAL A 102 -36.16 14.09 -28.69
N LEU A 103 -35.08 14.70 -28.20
CA LEU A 103 -33.75 14.63 -28.80
C LEU A 103 -32.85 13.79 -27.92
N ASP A 104 -31.84 13.14 -28.50
CA ASP A 104 -30.72 12.62 -27.72
C ASP A 104 -29.67 13.72 -27.42
N LEU A 105 -28.68 13.38 -26.60
CA LEU A 105 -27.64 14.34 -26.20
C LEU A 105 -26.70 14.72 -27.36
N GLU A 106 -26.44 13.84 -28.32
CA GLU A 106 -25.58 14.15 -29.46
C GLU A 106 -26.31 15.08 -30.43
N GLU A 107 -27.60 14.87 -30.65
CA GLU A 107 -28.48 15.70 -31.47
C GLU A 107 -28.55 17.13 -30.93
N ILE A 108 -28.79 17.33 -29.63
CA ILE A 108 -28.86 18.68 -29.06
C ILE A 108 -27.52 19.42 -29.14
N ILE A 109 -26.39 18.71 -28.96
CA ILE A 109 -25.05 19.27 -29.12
C ILE A 109 -24.82 19.69 -30.57
N SER A 110 -25.18 18.82 -31.52
CA SER A 110 -25.05 19.09 -32.96
C SER A 110 -25.85 20.32 -33.36
N ILE A 111 -27.14 20.37 -32.99
CA ILE A 111 -28.02 21.51 -33.27
C ILE A 111 -27.42 22.79 -32.68
N SER A 112 -27.09 22.78 -31.39
CA SER A 112 -26.58 23.97 -30.70
C SER A 112 -25.25 24.47 -31.25
N SER A 113 -24.43 23.56 -31.82
CA SER A 113 -23.15 23.91 -32.43
C SER A 113 -23.29 24.62 -33.78
N GLU A 114 -24.41 24.47 -34.47
CA GLU A 114 -24.67 25.09 -35.78
C GLU A 114 -25.62 26.29 -35.71
N LEU A 115 -26.35 26.44 -34.61
CA LEU A 115 -27.22 27.60 -34.39
C LEU A 115 -26.44 28.92 -34.29
N GLU A 116 -26.98 29.96 -34.92
CA GLU A 116 -26.50 31.34 -34.75
C GLU A 116 -26.91 31.93 -33.40
N ASN A 117 -28.12 31.63 -32.93
CA ASN A 117 -28.65 32.05 -31.65
C ASN A 117 -29.25 30.85 -30.91
N ASN A 118 -29.10 30.81 -29.58
CA ASN A 118 -29.71 29.75 -28.79
C ASN A 118 -31.25 29.83 -28.83
N ILE A 119 -31.88 28.76 -29.31
CA ILE A 119 -33.35 28.60 -29.34
C ILE A 119 -33.89 27.80 -28.16
N PHE A 120 -33.04 27.19 -27.33
CA PHE A 120 -33.46 26.37 -26.20
C PHE A 120 -33.45 27.15 -24.89
N GLU A 121 -34.40 26.85 -24.02
CA GLU A 121 -34.46 27.34 -22.65
C GLU A 121 -34.39 26.15 -21.68
N TYR A 122 -33.21 25.91 -21.13
CA TYR A 122 -32.93 24.78 -20.25
C TYR A 122 -33.56 24.97 -18.86
N LYS A 123 -34.50 24.09 -18.48
CA LYS A 123 -35.12 24.15 -17.14
C LYS A 123 -34.13 23.89 -16.01
N ASN A 124 -33.13 23.05 -16.27
CA ASN A 124 -32.11 22.66 -15.30
C ASN A 124 -30.71 22.71 -15.94
N ASN A 125 -29.66 22.87 -15.13
CA ASN A 125 -28.29 22.69 -15.62
C ASN A 125 -27.92 21.21 -15.64
N ALA A 126 -27.08 20.82 -16.59
CA ALA A 126 -26.54 19.47 -16.65
C ALA A 126 -25.05 19.45 -17.01
N ILE A 127 -24.40 18.35 -16.64
CA ILE A 127 -23.02 18.03 -16.99
C ILE A 127 -22.97 16.69 -17.72
N ILE A 128 -22.14 16.61 -18.76
CA ILE A 128 -21.73 15.37 -19.41
C ILE A 128 -20.22 15.27 -19.28
N LEU A 129 -19.74 14.12 -18.83
CA LEU A 129 -18.31 13.82 -18.71
C LEU A 129 -17.93 12.92 -19.89
N ASN A 130 -16.71 13.03 -20.43
CA ASN A 130 -16.24 12.23 -21.58
C ASN A 130 -16.47 10.71 -21.47
N ASN A 131 -16.46 10.15 -20.27
CA ASN A 131 -16.69 8.71 -20.01
C ASN A 131 -18.18 8.37 -19.79
N GLU A 132 -19.08 9.36 -19.82
CA GLU A 132 -20.52 9.24 -19.63
C GLU A 132 -21.24 9.32 -20.98
N LYS A 133 -22.20 8.42 -21.19
CA LYS A 133 -23.21 8.54 -22.26
C LYS A 133 -24.47 9.29 -21.79
N ARG A 134 -24.45 9.83 -20.58
CA ARG A 134 -25.61 10.40 -19.88
C ARG A 134 -25.28 11.77 -19.32
N ALA A 135 -26.27 12.64 -19.32
CA ALA A 135 -26.24 13.91 -18.64
C ALA A 135 -26.66 13.74 -17.18
N ILE A 136 -25.90 14.36 -16.28
CA ILE A 136 -26.23 14.45 -14.86
C ILE A 136 -26.79 15.84 -14.61
N VAL A 137 -28.01 15.92 -14.11
CA VAL A 137 -28.68 17.20 -13.80
C VAL A 137 -28.28 17.68 -12.40
N GLY A 138 -28.04 18.98 -12.24
CA GLY A 138 -27.56 19.53 -10.98
C GLY A 138 -27.39 21.05 -10.99
N ASN A 139 -26.72 21.56 -9.96
CA ASN A 139 -26.40 22.97 -9.78
C ASN A 139 -24.92 23.21 -10.02
N ILE A 140 -24.60 24.44 -10.43
CA ILE A 140 -23.24 24.91 -10.66
C ILE A 140 -22.98 26.09 -9.72
N GLU A 141 -21.93 25.94 -8.93
CA GLU A 141 -21.32 26.99 -8.14
C GLU A 141 -19.89 27.20 -8.61
N HIS A 142 -19.36 28.40 -8.39
CA HIS A 142 -17.95 28.68 -8.57
C HIS A 142 -17.46 29.53 -7.40
N ASN A 143 -16.16 29.49 -7.15
CA ASN A 143 -15.45 30.43 -6.31
C ASN A 143 -14.33 31.09 -7.13
N ALA A 144 -13.33 31.68 -6.47
CA ALA A 144 -12.23 32.37 -7.15
C ALA A 144 -11.36 31.45 -8.04
N ASP A 145 -11.24 30.16 -7.73
CA ASP A 145 -10.25 29.26 -8.33
C ASP A 145 -10.84 27.97 -8.94
N LYS A 146 -12.07 27.59 -8.60
CA LYS A 146 -12.68 26.31 -8.98
C LYS A 146 -14.16 26.40 -9.29
N VAL A 147 -14.63 25.36 -9.97
CA VAL A 147 -16.02 25.10 -10.34
C VAL A 147 -16.50 23.89 -9.58
N ILE A 148 -17.72 23.95 -9.04
CA ILE A 148 -18.37 22.87 -8.31
C ILE A 148 -19.69 22.57 -9.01
N PHE A 149 -19.80 21.39 -9.61
CA PHE A 149 -21.06 20.82 -10.08
C PHE A 149 -21.59 19.85 -9.03
N PHE A 150 -22.85 19.98 -8.60
CA PHE A 150 -23.41 19.08 -7.58
C PHE A 150 -24.92 18.86 -7.68
N ASN A 151 -25.35 17.70 -7.20
CA ASN A 151 -26.72 17.38 -6.83
C ASN A 151 -26.72 16.53 -5.54
N ILE A 152 -27.86 15.96 -5.15
CA ILE A 152 -27.98 15.18 -3.89
C ILE A 152 -27.02 13.97 -3.84
N ASN A 153 -26.73 13.36 -4.99
CA ASN A 153 -25.98 12.09 -5.08
C ASN A 153 -24.62 12.22 -5.78
N PHE A 154 -24.27 13.40 -6.29
CA PHE A 154 -23.09 13.59 -7.12
C PHE A 154 -22.48 14.96 -6.87
N ARG A 155 -21.14 14.99 -6.76
CA ARG A 155 -20.36 16.22 -6.63
C ARG A 155 -19.08 16.07 -7.44
N PHE A 156 -18.82 17.05 -8.29
CA PHE A 156 -17.65 17.10 -9.14
C PHE A 156 -17.04 18.49 -9.09
N GLU A 157 -15.74 18.57 -8.86
CA GLU A 157 -15.00 19.82 -8.70
C GLU A 157 -13.79 19.82 -9.63
N PHE A 158 -13.51 20.97 -10.25
CA PHE A 158 -12.29 21.17 -11.02
C PHE A 158 -11.79 22.61 -10.93
N THR A 159 -10.47 22.80 -11.01
CA THR A 159 -9.81 24.09 -10.89
C THR A 159 -9.71 24.76 -12.26
N PHE A 160 -9.75 26.09 -12.33
CA PHE A 160 -9.56 26.80 -13.60
C PHE A 160 -8.16 26.56 -14.20
N THR A 161 -7.16 26.25 -13.37
CA THR A 161 -5.79 25.90 -13.81
C THR A 161 -5.69 24.53 -14.49
N ASP A 162 -6.71 23.68 -14.34
CA ASP A 162 -6.74 22.34 -14.96
C ASP A 162 -7.32 22.36 -16.39
N ILE A 163 -7.86 23.52 -16.82
CA ILE A 163 -8.48 23.71 -18.13
C ILE A 163 -7.40 24.07 -19.15
N GLU A 164 -7.30 23.28 -20.21
CA GLU A 164 -6.39 23.54 -21.34
C GLU A 164 -7.10 24.21 -22.53
N TYR A 165 -8.40 23.97 -22.65
CA TYR A 165 -9.25 24.52 -23.70
C TYR A 165 -10.65 24.79 -23.17
N TYR A 166 -11.19 25.94 -23.56
CA TYR A 166 -12.50 26.44 -23.17
C TYR A 166 -13.22 26.97 -24.41
N LEU A 167 -14.45 26.50 -24.63
CA LEU A 167 -15.28 26.96 -25.74
C LEU A 167 -16.74 27.10 -25.27
N PRO A 168 -17.20 28.34 -25.01
CA PRO A 168 -18.61 28.63 -24.78
C PRO A 168 -19.33 28.88 -26.12
N LYS A 169 -20.51 28.28 -26.29
CA LYS A 169 -21.42 28.56 -27.41
C LYS A 169 -22.86 28.20 -27.05
N ASN A 170 -23.80 29.12 -27.26
CA ASN A 170 -25.26 28.89 -27.13
C ASN A 170 -25.68 28.16 -25.84
N ASP A 171 -25.29 28.69 -24.67
CA ASP A 171 -25.61 28.10 -23.35
C ASP A 171 -25.04 26.67 -23.14
N ILE A 172 -24.06 26.29 -23.96
CA ILE A 172 -23.22 25.11 -23.82
C ILE A 172 -21.78 25.55 -23.62
N ILE A 173 -21.09 24.91 -22.68
CA ILE A 173 -19.66 25.12 -22.46
C ILE A 173 -18.94 23.79 -22.59
N TYR A 174 -17.92 23.78 -23.45
CA TYR A 174 -16.99 22.68 -23.58
C TYR A 174 -15.65 23.00 -22.92
N PHE A 175 -15.24 22.14 -21.99
CA PHE A 175 -13.91 22.14 -21.41
C PHE A 175 -13.12 20.92 -21.85
N LYS A 176 -11.83 21.10 -22.13
CA LYS A 176 -10.85 20.02 -22.24
C LYS A 176 -9.71 20.29 -21.28
N GLY A 177 -9.23 19.23 -20.63
CA GLY A 177 -8.17 19.28 -19.65
C GLY A 177 -7.96 17.91 -19.02
N TYR A 178 -7.41 17.88 -17.81
CA TYR A 178 -7.21 16.64 -17.05
C TYR A 178 -7.78 16.83 -15.64
N PHE A 179 -9.02 16.40 -15.45
CA PHE A 179 -9.80 16.66 -14.24
C PHE A 179 -9.96 15.39 -13.42
N TYR A 180 -9.46 15.40 -12.17
CA TYR A 180 -9.58 14.23 -11.29
C TYR A 180 -10.92 14.22 -10.55
N SER A 181 -11.70 13.15 -10.75
CA SER A 181 -12.95 12.94 -10.01
C SER A 181 -12.69 12.08 -8.77
N VAL A 182 -12.74 12.69 -7.59
CA VAL A 182 -12.57 11.97 -6.31
C VAL A 182 -13.62 10.88 -6.12
N HIS A 183 -14.86 11.13 -6.52
CA HIS A 183 -15.96 10.17 -6.37
C HIS A 183 -15.78 8.93 -7.26
N ARG A 184 -15.24 9.12 -8.47
CA ARG A 184 -15.05 8.04 -9.44
C ARG A 184 -13.65 7.43 -9.41
N LYS A 185 -12.70 8.13 -8.79
CA LYS A 185 -11.27 7.84 -8.83
C LYS A 185 -10.73 7.68 -10.27
N ASP A 186 -11.09 8.62 -11.14
CA ASP A 186 -10.71 8.57 -12.57
C ASP A 186 -10.40 9.97 -13.10
N ILE A 187 -9.72 10.03 -14.24
CA ILE A 187 -9.41 11.26 -14.97
C ILE A 187 -10.45 11.50 -16.08
N ILE A 188 -11.12 12.63 -15.99
CA ILE A 188 -12.04 13.15 -17.01
C ILE A 188 -11.26 14.10 -17.90
N THR A 189 -11.31 13.89 -19.22
CA THR A 189 -10.56 14.74 -20.17
C THR A 189 -11.41 15.75 -20.91
N LYS A 190 -12.74 15.55 -20.94
CA LYS A 190 -13.70 16.48 -21.54
C LYS A 190 -14.92 16.61 -20.64
N ILE A 191 -15.39 17.85 -20.51
CA ILE A 191 -16.60 18.19 -19.77
C ILE A 191 -17.46 19.02 -20.69
N LEU A 192 -18.73 18.67 -20.80
CA LEU A 192 -19.75 19.51 -21.40
C LEU A 192 -20.71 19.98 -20.32
N LEU A 193 -20.94 21.28 -20.23
CA LEU A 193 -21.97 21.87 -19.38
C LEU A 193 -23.07 22.46 -20.24
N LEU A 194 -24.33 22.23 -19.85
CA LEU A 194 -25.51 22.78 -20.50
C LEU A 194 -26.35 23.52 -19.45
N GLY A 195 -26.83 24.73 -19.79
CA GLY A 195 -27.73 25.46 -18.92
C GLY A 195 -27.91 26.93 -19.29
N ASN A 196 -29.02 27.53 -18.89
CA ASN A 196 -29.32 28.92 -19.21
C ASN A 196 -28.34 29.90 -18.54
N GLY A 197 -27.74 30.79 -19.34
CA GLY A 197 -26.82 31.81 -18.85
C GLY A 197 -25.58 31.21 -18.19
N ILE A 198 -25.20 30.00 -18.57
CA ILE A 198 -24.15 29.24 -17.89
C ILE A 198 -22.79 29.93 -17.98
N GLU A 199 -22.54 30.70 -19.04
CA GLU A 199 -21.32 31.51 -19.20
C GLU A 199 -21.19 32.56 -18.10
N SER A 200 -22.29 33.15 -17.63
CA SER A 200 -22.26 34.14 -16.54
C SER A 200 -21.92 33.51 -15.17
N LYS A 201 -21.80 32.18 -15.11
CA LYS A 201 -21.34 31.44 -13.92
C LYS A 201 -19.82 31.29 -13.89
N PHE A 202 -19.09 31.90 -14.81
CA PHE A 202 -17.63 31.85 -14.88
C PHE A 202 -17.02 33.25 -14.83
N PRO A 203 -15.74 33.40 -14.41
CA PRO A 203 -15.04 34.67 -14.44
C PRO A 203 -14.97 35.25 -15.86
N ASN A 204 -15.13 36.58 -15.98
CA ASN A 204 -15.09 37.28 -17.27
C ASN A 204 -13.74 37.13 -17.99
N ASP A 205 -12.66 36.86 -17.25
CA ASP A 205 -11.29 36.70 -17.74
C ASP A 205 -10.89 35.23 -17.96
N ILE A 206 -11.84 34.28 -17.92
CA ILE A 206 -11.55 32.85 -18.07
C ILE A 206 -10.73 32.50 -19.31
N PHE A 207 -10.96 33.16 -20.45
CA PHE A 207 -10.15 32.97 -21.66
C PHE A 207 -8.67 33.30 -21.41
N SER A 208 -8.39 34.42 -20.74
CA SER A 208 -7.03 34.81 -20.38
C SER A 208 -6.41 33.86 -19.34
N ILE A 209 -7.20 33.34 -18.41
CA ILE A 209 -6.73 32.32 -17.45
C ILE A 209 -6.30 31.05 -18.22
N VAL A 210 -7.16 30.53 -19.09
CA VAL A 210 -6.92 29.29 -19.86
C VAL A 210 -5.76 29.43 -20.84
N ASP A 211 -5.59 30.59 -21.46
CA ASP A 211 -4.46 30.85 -22.38
C ASP A 211 -3.11 30.87 -21.66
N ASN A 212 -3.08 31.29 -20.39
CA ASN A 212 -1.88 31.35 -19.57
C ASN A 212 -1.59 30.06 -18.78
N ASN A 213 -2.54 29.12 -18.73
CA ASN A 213 -2.33 27.83 -18.08
C ASN A 213 -1.23 27.02 -18.77
N LYS A 214 -0.44 26.30 -17.97
CA LYS A 214 0.44 25.25 -18.50
C LYS A 214 -0.41 24.08 -19.00
N LYS A 215 0.00 23.48 -20.12
CA LYS A 215 -0.76 22.45 -20.83
C LYS A 215 0.11 21.21 -21.00
N ILE A 216 -0.46 20.05 -20.69
CA ILE A 216 0.06 18.73 -21.06
C ILE A 216 -0.23 18.51 -22.56
N GLY A 217 -1.37 18.99 -23.05
CA GLY A 217 -1.74 18.94 -24.46
C GLY A 217 -2.65 17.75 -24.80
N VAL A 218 -2.81 17.49 -26.10
CA VAL A 218 -3.74 16.47 -26.58
C VAL A 218 -3.06 15.11 -26.67
N LEU A 219 -3.42 14.22 -25.75
CA LEU A 219 -3.01 12.82 -25.84
C LEU A 219 -3.84 12.07 -26.90
N PRO A 220 -3.23 11.10 -27.60
CA PRO A 220 -3.92 10.12 -28.42
C PRO A 220 -5.05 9.39 -27.66
N THR A 221 -6.07 8.95 -28.38
CA THR A 221 -7.26 8.30 -27.80
C THR A 221 -6.97 6.95 -27.13
N GLU A 222 -5.90 6.30 -27.57
CA GLU A 222 -5.40 5.02 -27.10
C GLU A 222 -4.57 5.14 -25.82
N ASP A 223 -4.17 6.36 -25.43
CA ASP A 223 -3.36 6.59 -24.25
C ASP A 223 -4.18 6.36 -22.99
N VAL A 224 -3.57 5.64 -22.05
CA VAL A 224 -4.19 5.37 -20.76
C VAL A 224 -3.68 6.40 -19.76
N VAL A 225 -4.60 7.13 -19.14
CA VAL A 225 -4.29 8.11 -18.10
C VAL A 225 -4.91 7.66 -16.78
N SER A 226 -4.12 7.75 -15.71
CA SER A 226 -4.56 7.50 -14.34
C SER A 226 -3.93 8.51 -13.37
N TYR A 227 -4.66 8.77 -12.29
CA TYR A 227 -4.19 9.61 -11.19
C TYR A 227 -3.43 8.77 -10.17
N CYS A 228 -2.33 9.30 -9.63
CA CYS A 228 -1.64 8.70 -8.49
C CYS A 228 -1.11 9.78 -7.54
N LYS A 229 -0.68 9.36 -6.35
CA LYS A 229 0.17 10.19 -5.49
C LYS A 229 1.60 9.70 -5.53
N LEU A 230 2.55 10.62 -5.65
CA LEU A 230 3.96 10.33 -5.81
C LEU A 230 4.74 10.78 -4.57
N SER A 231 5.63 9.91 -4.08
CA SER A 231 6.59 10.26 -3.03
C SER A 231 7.97 9.71 -3.35
N GLY A 232 9.02 10.46 -3.04
CA GLY A 232 10.41 10.10 -3.33
C GLY A 232 11.16 11.21 -4.04
N LEU A 233 12.38 10.91 -4.48
CA LEU A 233 13.19 11.84 -5.26
C LEU A 233 13.05 11.52 -6.73
N ILE A 234 12.70 12.51 -7.56
CA ILE A 234 12.68 12.37 -9.02
C ILE A 234 13.40 13.59 -9.60
N ALA A 235 14.44 13.33 -10.40
CA ALA A 235 15.25 14.40 -11.02
C ALA A 235 15.71 15.46 -9.99
N SER A 236 16.22 14.99 -8.84
CA SER A 236 16.70 15.82 -7.73
C SER A 236 15.64 16.68 -7.02
N ILE A 237 14.35 16.49 -7.32
CA ILE A 237 13.24 17.14 -6.62
C ILE A 237 12.55 16.13 -5.71
N GLY A 238 12.37 16.49 -4.44
CA GLY A 238 11.68 15.66 -3.45
C GLY A 238 10.17 15.88 -3.45
N TYR A 239 9.41 14.80 -3.51
CA TYR A 239 7.95 14.79 -3.49
C TYR A 239 7.44 14.01 -2.26
N VAL A 240 6.34 14.50 -1.68
CA VAL A 240 5.64 13.85 -0.56
C VAL A 240 4.14 13.84 -0.84
N ASP A 241 3.60 12.67 -1.15
CA ASP A 241 2.21 12.45 -1.54
C ASP A 241 1.69 13.46 -2.58
N ALA A 242 2.59 13.88 -3.49
CA ALA A 242 2.31 14.89 -4.50
C ALA A 242 1.35 14.32 -5.57
N PRO A 243 0.30 15.04 -5.95
CA PRO A 243 -0.64 14.57 -6.96
C PRO A 243 0.04 14.52 -8.34
N ALA A 244 -0.07 13.39 -9.03
CA ALA A 244 0.56 13.17 -10.33
C ALA A 244 -0.37 12.43 -11.29
N LEU A 245 -0.11 12.59 -12.59
CA LEU A 245 -0.70 11.80 -13.66
C LEU A 245 0.32 10.83 -14.19
N ILE A 246 -0.07 9.56 -14.31
CA ILE A 246 0.69 8.56 -15.04
C ILE A 246 -0.04 8.31 -16.36
N ILE A 247 0.69 8.48 -17.44
CA ILE A 247 0.22 8.29 -18.81
C ILE A 247 1.02 7.16 -19.42
N ARG A 248 0.32 6.19 -20.02
CA ARG A 248 0.93 5.19 -20.89
C ARG A 248 0.65 5.54 -22.34
N HIS A 249 1.73 5.74 -23.09
CA HIS A 249 1.72 5.89 -24.54
C HIS A 249 2.48 4.72 -25.16
N SER A 250 1.77 3.73 -25.71
CA SER A 250 2.35 2.48 -26.21
C SER A 250 3.19 1.73 -25.15
N ASP A 251 4.52 1.73 -25.28
CA ASP A 251 5.47 1.13 -24.32
C ASP A 251 6.17 2.19 -23.44
N MET A 252 5.78 3.47 -23.56
CA MET A 252 6.34 4.57 -22.77
C MET A 252 5.42 4.90 -21.60
N ILE A 253 6.03 5.22 -20.46
CA ILE A 253 5.39 5.79 -19.28
C ILE A 253 5.88 7.23 -19.11
N VAL A 254 4.93 8.14 -18.99
CA VAL A 254 5.18 9.56 -18.70
C VAL A 254 4.47 9.94 -17.42
N ILE A 255 5.17 10.63 -16.53
CA ILE A 255 4.63 11.11 -15.26
C ILE A 255 4.64 12.63 -15.27
N TYR A 256 3.49 13.24 -15.03
CA TYR A 256 3.33 14.68 -14.89
C TYR A 256 2.93 15.04 -13.45
N ASP A 257 3.44 16.16 -12.95
CA ASP A 257 2.91 16.76 -11.75
C ASP A 257 1.52 17.33 -12.04
N PHE A 258 0.52 16.94 -11.24
CA PHE A 258 -0.86 17.29 -11.52
C PHE A 258 -1.12 18.78 -11.37
N VAL A 259 -0.39 19.50 -10.52
CA VAL A 259 -0.64 20.92 -10.22
C VAL A 259 0.10 21.83 -11.18
N SER A 260 1.41 21.63 -11.33
CA SER A 260 2.31 22.43 -12.16
C SER A 260 2.30 22.04 -13.63
N LYS A 261 1.75 20.87 -13.98
CA LYS A 261 1.72 20.29 -15.34
C LYS A 261 3.12 20.11 -15.95
N ASN A 262 4.17 20.13 -15.14
CA ASN A 262 5.52 19.83 -15.60
C ASN A 262 5.68 18.31 -15.75
N GLU A 263 6.38 17.89 -16.80
CA GLU A 263 6.85 16.51 -16.92
C GLU A 263 7.87 16.24 -15.80
N LEU A 264 7.63 15.17 -15.04
CA LEU A 264 8.50 14.71 -13.97
C LEU A 264 9.43 13.60 -14.45
N LYS A 265 8.91 12.69 -15.28
CA LYS A 265 9.65 11.51 -15.73
C LYS A 265 9.10 10.98 -17.04
N PHE A 266 10.00 10.45 -17.86
CA PHE A 266 9.70 9.78 -19.12
C PHE A 266 10.61 8.55 -19.24
N CYS A 267 10.04 7.36 -19.40
CA CYS A 267 10.81 6.11 -19.47
C CYS A 267 10.07 5.01 -20.24
N GLU A 268 10.83 4.02 -20.72
CA GLU A 268 10.27 2.79 -21.29
C GLU A 268 9.72 1.90 -20.18
N MET A 269 8.55 1.31 -20.38
CA MET A 269 7.93 0.40 -19.43
C MET A 269 8.81 -0.84 -19.18
N SER A 270 9.54 -1.28 -20.19
CA SER A 270 10.52 -2.38 -20.12
C SER A 270 11.68 -2.12 -19.14
N SER A 271 12.00 -0.84 -18.90
CA SER A 271 13.06 -0.42 -17.97
C SER A 271 12.62 -0.38 -16.52
N LEU A 272 11.30 -0.40 -16.27
CA LEU A 272 10.73 -0.30 -14.93
C LEU A 272 10.70 -1.65 -14.21
N MET A 273 11.08 -1.62 -12.94
CA MET A 273 10.86 -2.68 -11.97
C MET A 273 10.00 -2.17 -10.83
N MET A 274 9.29 -3.08 -10.15
CA MET A 274 8.34 -2.73 -9.10
C MET A 274 8.52 -3.56 -7.84
N LEU A 275 8.25 -2.93 -6.69
CA LEU A 275 8.01 -3.58 -5.40
C LEU A 275 6.64 -3.12 -4.88
N GLY A 276 5.73 -4.08 -4.65
CA GLY A 276 4.38 -3.81 -4.17
C GLY A 276 4.21 -3.95 -2.67
N SER A 277 3.25 -3.21 -2.12
CA SER A 277 2.71 -3.36 -0.77
C SER A 277 1.27 -3.88 -0.80
N GLU A 278 0.80 -4.48 0.30
CA GLU A 278 -0.62 -4.84 0.44
C GLU A 278 -1.55 -3.61 0.48
N GLY A 279 -1.02 -2.40 0.71
CA GLY A 279 -1.77 -1.16 0.89
C GLY A 279 -1.97 -0.28 -0.36
N GLY A 280 -1.76 -0.81 -1.58
CA GLY A 280 -1.91 -0.03 -2.82
C GLY A 280 -0.82 1.03 -3.06
N LYS A 281 0.32 0.86 -2.38
CA LYS A 281 1.56 1.61 -2.63
C LYS A 281 2.58 0.72 -3.32
N TYR A 282 3.29 1.29 -4.28
CA TYR A 282 4.28 0.60 -5.10
C TYR A 282 5.53 1.45 -5.20
N ILE A 283 6.72 0.85 -5.04
CA ILE A 283 7.99 1.48 -5.37
C ILE A 283 8.34 1.07 -6.80
N LEU A 284 8.66 2.05 -7.64
CA LEU A 284 9.16 1.89 -8.99
C LEU A 284 10.66 2.20 -9.03
N TYR A 285 11.36 1.46 -9.87
CA TYR A 285 12.79 1.65 -10.16
C TYR A 285 13.00 1.62 -11.66
N ASP A 286 13.62 2.65 -12.21
CA ASP A 286 13.86 2.80 -13.65
C ASP A 286 15.31 2.52 -14.07
N GLY A 287 16.15 2.07 -13.13
CA GLY A 287 17.59 1.94 -13.33
C GLY A 287 18.43 3.05 -12.71
N SER A 288 17.82 4.17 -12.30
CA SER A 288 18.46 5.33 -11.68
C SER A 288 17.79 5.73 -10.36
N ASP A 289 16.51 6.06 -10.41
CA ASP A 289 15.75 6.61 -9.29
C ASP A 289 14.81 5.56 -8.70
N PHE A 290 14.64 5.63 -7.38
CA PHE A 290 13.55 4.95 -6.69
C PHE A 290 12.50 5.97 -6.27
N PHE A 291 11.26 5.75 -6.68
CA PHE A 291 10.13 6.57 -6.26
C PHE A 291 8.92 5.69 -5.99
N SER A 292 8.02 6.16 -5.14
CA SER A 292 6.80 5.46 -4.77
C SER A 292 5.58 6.12 -5.37
N ILE A 293 4.64 5.29 -5.79
CA ILE A 293 3.32 5.70 -6.26
C ILE A 293 2.25 5.03 -5.40
N ALA A 294 1.23 5.80 -5.05
CA ALA A 294 -0.02 5.29 -4.49
C ALA A 294 -1.09 5.40 -5.57
N ILE A 295 -1.60 4.25 -6.01
CA ILE A 295 -2.52 4.12 -7.14
C ILE A 295 -3.46 2.94 -6.88
N ASP A 296 -4.72 3.05 -7.28
CA ASP A 296 -5.67 1.95 -7.13
C ASP A 296 -5.31 0.79 -8.05
N LEU A 297 -5.59 -0.45 -7.61
CA LEU A 297 -5.21 -1.66 -8.34
C LEU A 297 -5.81 -1.72 -9.77
N GLN A 298 -7.01 -1.17 -9.96
CA GLN A 298 -7.64 -1.12 -11.28
C GLN A 298 -6.86 -0.21 -12.23
N ASP A 299 -6.43 0.96 -11.77
CA ASP A 299 -5.61 1.89 -12.54
C ASP A 299 -4.20 1.34 -12.79
N LEU A 300 -3.58 0.69 -11.79
CA LEU A 300 -2.30 0.01 -11.96
C LEU A 300 -2.36 -1.00 -13.12
N LYS A 301 -3.44 -1.79 -13.19
CA LYS A 301 -3.69 -2.75 -14.28
C LYS A 301 -4.03 -2.09 -15.61
N LYS A 302 -4.78 -0.98 -15.57
CA LYS A 302 -5.16 -0.19 -16.75
C LYS A 302 -3.91 0.35 -17.43
N ILE A 303 -2.98 0.92 -16.66
CA ILE A 303 -1.65 1.36 -17.12
C ILE A 303 -0.78 0.14 -17.48
N GLY A 304 -0.90 -0.97 -16.75
CA GLY A 304 -0.18 -2.23 -16.98
C GLY A 304 1.06 -2.42 -16.09
N LEU A 305 1.26 -1.54 -15.12
CA LEU A 305 2.39 -1.61 -14.18
C LEU A 305 2.34 -2.87 -13.28
N ASP A 306 1.20 -3.55 -13.21
CA ASP A 306 1.02 -4.81 -12.48
C ASP A 306 1.87 -5.98 -13.02
N ARG A 307 2.38 -5.85 -14.25
CA ARG A 307 3.18 -6.89 -14.94
C ARG A 307 4.69 -6.67 -14.87
N LEU A 308 5.13 -5.63 -14.18
CA LEU A 308 6.56 -5.30 -14.08
C LEU A 308 7.34 -6.37 -13.31
N GLY A 309 8.63 -6.50 -13.64
CA GLY A 309 9.55 -7.37 -12.92
C GLY A 309 9.79 -6.88 -11.49
N LYS A 310 10.21 -7.79 -10.60
CA LYS A 310 10.57 -7.44 -9.22
C LYS A 310 11.90 -6.66 -9.18
N ILE A 311 11.98 -5.65 -8.32
CA ILE A 311 13.24 -4.96 -8.01
C ILE A 311 14.20 -5.97 -7.37
N LYS A 312 15.42 -6.07 -7.92
CA LYS A 312 16.49 -6.97 -7.43
C LYS A 312 17.63 -6.26 -6.69
N SER A 313 17.58 -4.94 -6.57
CA SER A 313 18.64 -4.19 -5.91
C SER A 313 18.61 -4.43 -4.39
N LYS A 314 19.69 -5.01 -3.85
CA LYS A 314 19.87 -5.20 -2.41
C LYS A 314 19.99 -3.88 -1.62
N TYR A 315 20.37 -2.81 -2.31
CA TYR A 315 20.56 -1.48 -1.73
C TYR A 315 19.26 -0.69 -1.56
N LEU A 316 18.13 -1.19 -2.07
CA LEU A 316 16.84 -0.55 -1.87
C LEU A 316 16.40 -0.74 -0.41
N GLY A 317 16.18 0.37 0.27
CA GLY A 317 15.45 0.42 1.52
C GLY A 317 14.17 1.26 1.42
N PHE A 318 13.27 1.13 2.38
CA PHE A 318 12.11 2.01 2.45
C PHE A 318 11.58 2.20 3.88
N THR A 319 11.00 3.36 4.12
CA THR A 319 10.36 3.69 5.39
C THR A 319 8.99 3.00 5.53
N LYS A 320 8.41 2.99 6.74
CA LYS A 320 7.04 2.50 6.98
C LYS A 320 5.97 3.15 6.08
N ARG A 321 6.22 4.38 5.59
CA ARG A 321 5.31 5.08 4.66
C ARG A 321 5.50 4.69 3.20
N PHE A 322 6.38 3.71 2.91
CA PHE A 322 6.80 3.29 1.58
C PHE A 322 7.64 4.34 0.82
N MET A 323 8.26 5.27 1.54
CA MET A 323 9.21 6.20 0.93
C MET A 323 10.53 5.46 0.68
N PRO A 324 10.99 5.35 -0.58
CA PRO A 324 12.20 4.63 -0.92
C PRO A 324 13.45 5.43 -0.55
N VAL A 325 14.52 4.71 -0.23
CA VAL A 325 15.85 5.23 0.04
C VAL A 325 16.89 4.22 -0.47
N VAL A 326 18.10 4.69 -0.73
CA VAL A 326 19.23 3.84 -1.11
C VAL A 326 20.17 3.72 0.08
N VAL A 327 20.45 2.50 0.51
CA VAL A 327 21.38 2.24 1.62
C VAL A 327 22.65 1.61 1.06
N LYS A 328 23.78 2.28 1.25
CA LYS A 328 25.12 1.80 0.86
C LYS A 328 25.97 1.63 2.13
N ILE A 329 26.82 0.61 2.13
CA ILE A 329 27.85 0.42 3.15
C ILE A 329 29.22 0.73 2.54
N ASP A 330 30.01 1.48 3.28
CA ASP A 330 31.39 1.86 2.94
C ASP A 330 32.31 1.40 4.09
N GLU A 331 33.63 1.48 3.94
CA GLU A 331 34.60 0.92 4.90
C GLU A 331 34.29 1.32 6.35
N ASN A 332 33.95 2.59 6.60
CA ASN A 332 33.75 3.12 7.96
C ASN A 332 32.32 3.59 8.27
N LYS A 333 31.39 3.54 7.32
CA LYS A 333 30.07 4.18 7.45
C LYS A 333 28.96 3.46 6.71
N ILE A 334 27.74 3.60 7.22
CA ILE A 334 26.49 3.30 6.52
C ILE A 334 25.92 4.63 6.00
N LEU A 335 25.68 4.69 4.70
CA LEU A 335 25.10 5.84 4.02
C LEU A 335 23.66 5.55 3.63
N ILE A 336 22.74 6.42 4.03
CA ILE A 336 21.34 6.40 3.56
C ILE A 336 21.14 7.62 2.67
N LYS A 337 20.81 7.37 1.40
CA LYS A 337 20.64 8.39 0.35
C LYS A 337 19.20 8.40 -0.17
N SER A 338 18.77 9.51 -0.75
CA SER A 338 17.48 9.67 -1.43
C SER A 338 17.47 9.12 -2.86
N SER A 339 18.63 9.05 -3.52
CA SER A 339 18.82 8.48 -4.86
C SER A 339 20.13 7.68 -4.95
N SER A 340 20.27 6.89 -6.02
CA SER A 340 21.46 6.09 -6.30
C SER A 340 22.65 6.92 -6.80
N ASP A 341 22.37 8.13 -7.31
CA ASP A 341 23.36 9.09 -7.81
C ASP A 341 24.34 9.55 -6.72
N ASP A 342 25.62 9.59 -7.09
CA ASP A 342 26.73 9.79 -6.17
C ASP A 342 27.14 11.26 -5.95
N GLU A 343 26.34 12.24 -6.39
CA GLU A 343 26.66 13.68 -6.31
C GLU A 343 26.71 14.29 -4.89
N GLY A 344 26.64 13.48 -3.83
CA GLY A 344 26.83 13.93 -2.43
C GLY A 344 25.68 14.77 -1.85
N GLU A 345 24.91 15.48 -2.67
CA GLU A 345 23.75 16.31 -2.25
C GLU A 345 22.51 15.49 -1.85
N ASN A 346 22.54 14.17 -2.08
CA ASN A 346 21.43 13.24 -1.83
C ASN A 346 21.57 12.44 -0.52
N GLU A 347 22.50 12.81 0.36
CA GLU A 347 22.73 12.11 1.63
C GLU A 347 21.69 12.50 2.69
N ILE A 348 20.93 11.52 3.19
CA ILE A 348 19.93 11.72 4.26
C ILE A 348 20.58 11.47 5.63
N PHE A 349 21.31 10.35 5.76
CA PHE A 349 22.01 9.99 6.99
C PHE A 349 23.41 9.42 6.69
N ASN A 350 24.32 9.76 7.59
CA ASN A 350 25.66 9.18 7.72
C ASN A 350 25.79 8.55 9.09
N ILE A 351 26.01 7.24 9.15
CA ILE A 351 26.17 6.53 10.42
C ILE A 351 27.57 5.93 10.42
N LYS A 352 28.45 6.41 11.28
CA LYS A 352 29.76 5.78 11.45
C LYS A 352 29.55 4.40 12.07
N LYS A 353 30.19 3.37 11.51
CA LYS A 353 30.08 2.00 12.02
C LYS A 353 30.51 1.91 13.49
N SER A 354 31.51 2.69 13.89
CA SER A 354 32.01 2.76 15.27
C SER A 354 31.00 3.29 16.29
N GLU A 355 29.97 4.02 15.85
CA GLU A 355 28.94 4.60 16.72
C GLU A 355 27.69 3.70 16.82
N ILE A 356 27.61 2.62 16.03
CA ILE A 356 26.46 1.70 16.00
C ILE A 356 26.57 0.77 17.20
N SER A 357 25.63 0.86 18.13
CA SER A 357 25.55 0.00 19.31
C SER A 357 24.79 -1.30 19.04
N ASN A 358 23.82 -1.27 18.13
CA ASN A 358 23.06 -2.47 17.77
C ASN A 358 22.35 -2.35 16.41
N ILE A 359 22.13 -3.49 15.75
CA ILE A 359 21.26 -3.64 14.58
C ILE A 359 20.31 -4.80 14.86
N SER A 360 19.04 -4.51 15.15
CA SER A 360 18.03 -5.55 15.39
C SER A 360 17.10 -5.73 14.19
N VAL A 361 16.56 -6.94 14.05
CA VAL A 361 15.80 -7.36 12.88
C VAL A 361 14.38 -7.78 13.26
N LYS A 362 13.40 -7.10 12.67
CA LYS A 362 11.98 -7.36 12.84
C LYS A 362 11.36 -7.92 11.56
N GLU A 363 10.71 -9.07 11.68
CA GLU A 363 9.92 -9.64 10.59
C GLU A 363 8.72 -8.75 10.29
N THR A 364 8.49 -8.44 9.01
CA THR A 364 7.35 -7.63 8.58
C THR A 364 6.72 -8.20 7.32
N ASN A 365 5.39 -8.14 7.23
CA ASN A 365 4.64 -8.51 6.02
C ASN A 365 4.44 -7.33 5.06
N ILE A 366 5.24 -6.26 5.20
CA ILE A 366 4.93 -4.95 4.59
C ILE A 366 5.18 -4.95 3.07
N ALA A 367 6.21 -5.66 2.57
CA ALA A 367 6.59 -5.64 1.15
C ALA A 367 7.26 -6.95 0.67
N GLY A 368 6.49 -8.03 0.59
CA GLY A 368 6.99 -9.33 0.12
C GLY A 368 7.92 -10.04 1.12
N GLU A 369 8.15 -11.33 0.88
CA GLU A 369 8.78 -12.25 1.86
C GLU A 369 10.26 -11.97 2.18
N ASN A 370 10.94 -11.13 1.38
CA ASN A 370 12.39 -10.94 1.47
C ASN A 370 12.83 -9.64 2.19
N TYR A 371 11.89 -8.80 2.62
CA TYR A 371 12.19 -7.55 3.33
C TYR A 371 11.87 -7.65 4.82
N VAL A 372 12.76 -7.09 5.64
CA VAL A 372 12.65 -7.04 7.11
C VAL A 372 12.86 -5.61 7.58
N GLU A 373 12.24 -5.24 8.70
CA GLU A 373 12.49 -3.95 9.34
C GLU A 373 13.77 -4.06 10.18
N ALA A 374 14.83 -3.38 9.75
CA ALA A 374 16.06 -3.22 10.52
C ALA A 374 15.96 -1.98 11.41
N GLU A 375 16.26 -2.14 12.69
CA GLU A 375 16.41 -1.05 13.66
C GLU A 375 17.90 -0.87 13.96
N ILE A 376 18.48 0.24 13.50
CA ILE A 376 19.89 0.58 13.73
C ILE A 376 19.95 1.60 14.86
N ARG A 377 20.59 1.22 15.97
CA ARG A 377 20.85 2.10 17.12
C ARG A 377 22.29 2.60 17.06
N PHE A 378 22.46 3.91 17.21
CA PHE A 378 23.78 4.55 17.16
C PHE A 378 23.80 5.81 18.03
N GLY A 379 24.75 5.90 18.97
CA GLY A 379 24.69 6.88 20.06
C GLY A 379 23.30 6.90 20.73
N ASP A 380 22.71 8.09 20.87
CA ASP A 380 21.35 8.28 21.42
C ASP A 380 20.23 8.21 20.36
N LYS A 381 20.53 7.77 19.13
CA LYS A 381 19.60 7.80 17.99
C LYS A 381 19.21 6.39 17.53
N ILE A 382 18.04 6.30 16.91
CA ILE A 382 17.48 5.07 16.37
C ILE A 382 16.89 5.36 14.98
N ILE A 383 17.22 4.51 14.01
CA ILE A 383 16.61 4.53 12.67
C ILE A 383 15.93 3.19 12.41
N LYS A 384 14.70 3.24 11.89
CA LYS A 384 13.93 2.07 11.45
C LYS A 384 13.75 2.11 9.95
N ILE A 385 14.18 1.07 9.26
CA ILE A 385 14.19 1.01 7.80
C ILE A 385 13.94 -0.42 7.34
N ASN A 386 13.10 -0.59 6.32
CA ASN A 386 12.91 -1.90 5.72
C ASN A 386 14.02 -2.13 4.69
N LEU A 387 14.70 -3.26 4.80
CA LEU A 387 15.84 -3.65 3.98
C LEU A 387 15.68 -5.10 3.54
N MET A 388 16.32 -5.47 2.42
CA MET A 388 16.42 -6.87 2.04
C MET A 388 17.15 -7.66 3.14
N ARG A 389 16.63 -8.83 3.51
CA ARG A 389 17.20 -9.69 4.58
C ARG A 389 18.69 -9.96 4.36
N GLU A 390 19.08 -10.28 3.12
CA GLU A 390 20.49 -10.50 2.76
C GLU A 390 21.37 -9.30 3.06
N PHE A 391 20.88 -8.09 2.81
CA PHE A 391 21.63 -6.87 3.01
C PHE A 391 21.74 -6.50 4.50
N VAL A 392 20.70 -6.78 5.30
CA VAL A 392 20.78 -6.61 6.77
C VAL A 392 21.85 -7.54 7.35
N MET A 393 21.91 -8.79 6.88
CA MET A 393 22.96 -9.72 7.33
C MET A 393 24.36 -9.22 6.95
N GLU A 394 24.53 -8.67 5.74
CA GLU A 394 25.79 -8.07 5.28
C GLU A 394 26.21 -6.88 6.16
N ILE A 395 25.31 -5.92 6.40
CA ILE A 395 25.60 -4.75 7.26
C ILE A 395 25.98 -5.20 8.67
N SER A 396 25.19 -6.10 9.29
CA SER A 396 25.47 -6.59 10.64
C SER A 396 26.80 -7.33 10.71
N THR A 397 27.17 -8.07 9.66
CA THR A 397 28.45 -8.77 9.54
C THR A 397 29.61 -7.78 9.51
N GLU A 398 29.55 -6.76 8.65
CA GLU A 398 30.62 -5.78 8.50
C GLU A 398 30.82 -4.94 9.77
N VAL A 399 29.74 -4.39 10.34
CA VAL A 399 29.81 -3.57 11.56
C VAL A 399 30.43 -4.37 12.70
N PHE A 400 30.07 -5.65 12.82
CA PHE A 400 30.62 -6.52 13.84
C PHE A 400 32.08 -6.91 13.56
N SER A 401 32.45 -7.21 12.31
CA SER A 401 33.82 -7.55 11.93
C SER A 401 34.80 -6.42 12.17
N ASP A 402 34.45 -5.19 11.83
CA ASP A 402 35.32 -4.02 12.05
C ASP A 402 35.62 -3.85 13.55
N TYR A 403 34.61 -4.06 14.39
CA TYR A 403 34.78 -4.04 15.84
C TYR A 403 35.66 -5.19 16.34
N GLN A 404 35.42 -6.44 15.91
CA GLN A 404 36.22 -7.60 16.32
C GLN A 404 37.70 -7.47 15.92
N ASN A 405 37.97 -7.02 14.69
CA ASN A 405 39.33 -6.82 14.19
C ASN A 405 40.12 -5.80 15.03
N SER A 406 39.44 -4.82 15.63
CA SER A 406 40.08 -3.81 16.47
C SER A 406 40.60 -4.36 17.82
N ILE A 407 40.12 -5.53 18.25
CA ILE A 407 40.38 -6.09 19.59
C ILE A 407 41.02 -7.48 19.59
N ILE A 408 40.91 -8.24 18.49
CA ILE A 408 41.30 -9.67 18.40
C ILE A 408 42.77 -9.90 18.78
N ASN A 409 43.64 -8.95 18.45
CA ASN A 409 45.07 -9.02 18.72
C ASN A 409 45.40 -8.87 20.22
N ALA A 410 44.54 -8.21 20.99
CA ALA A 410 44.75 -7.98 22.42
C ALA A 410 44.24 -9.13 23.31
N ILE A 411 43.42 -10.03 22.75
CA ILE A 411 42.68 -11.03 23.51
C ILE A 411 43.39 -12.39 23.48
N PRO A 412 43.56 -13.08 24.63
CA PRO A 412 44.16 -14.41 24.67
C PRO A 412 43.36 -15.46 23.90
N ARG A 413 44.07 -16.42 23.27
CA ARG A 413 43.49 -17.57 22.55
C ARG A 413 42.32 -18.25 23.25
N LYS A 414 42.53 -18.59 24.53
CA LYS A 414 41.57 -19.33 25.34
C LYS A 414 40.31 -18.50 25.59
N GLU A 415 40.48 -17.20 25.82
CA GLU A 415 39.35 -16.29 26.02
C GLU A 415 38.49 -16.16 24.75
N VAL A 416 39.09 -16.13 23.55
CA VAL A 416 38.34 -16.13 22.28
C VAL A 416 37.52 -17.43 22.13
N TYR A 417 38.11 -18.58 22.47
CA TYR A 417 37.41 -19.87 22.43
C TYR A 417 36.27 -19.97 23.47
N ASP A 418 36.49 -19.44 24.67
CA ASP A 418 35.48 -19.44 25.73
C ASP A 418 34.29 -18.54 25.33
N ASN A 419 34.53 -17.43 24.61
CA ASN A 419 33.48 -16.60 24.02
C ASN A 419 32.69 -17.32 22.92
N TRP A 420 33.32 -18.20 22.14
CA TRP A 420 32.61 -19.07 21.20
C TRP A 420 31.75 -20.09 21.92
N THR A 421 32.28 -20.73 22.95
CA THR A 421 31.53 -21.66 23.78
C THR A 421 30.31 -20.98 24.40
N LYS A 422 30.47 -19.72 24.85
CA LYS A 422 29.35 -18.89 25.32
C LYS A 422 28.35 -18.61 24.21
N SER A 423 28.79 -18.29 23.00
CA SER A 423 27.91 -18.07 21.84
C SER A 423 27.09 -19.32 21.47
N VAL A 424 27.68 -20.52 21.61
CA VAL A 424 26.94 -21.79 21.48
C VAL A 424 25.91 -21.94 22.61
N CYS A 425 26.29 -21.60 23.84
CA CYS A 425 25.35 -21.59 24.96
C CYS A 425 24.17 -20.64 24.71
N ASP A 426 24.43 -19.42 24.24
CA ASP A 426 23.42 -18.41 23.89
C ASP A 426 22.38 -19.00 22.92
N MET A 427 22.85 -19.67 21.85
CA MET A 427 21.97 -20.34 20.88
C MET A 427 21.15 -21.45 21.52
N VAL A 428 21.77 -22.36 22.28
CA VAL A 428 21.08 -23.50 22.89
C VAL A 428 20.06 -23.01 23.92
N VAL A 429 20.46 -22.06 24.79
CA VAL A 429 19.61 -21.48 25.82
C VAL A 429 18.37 -20.85 25.20
N TYR A 430 18.54 -20.05 24.14
CA TYR A 430 17.38 -19.47 23.45
C TYR A 430 16.47 -20.52 22.84
N ASN A 431 17.01 -21.48 22.08
CA ASN A 431 16.18 -22.46 21.36
C ASN A 431 15.38 -23.36 22.33
N PHE A 432 15.95 -23.73 23.47
CA PHE A 432 15.24 -24.54 24.47
C PHE A 432 14.30 -23.73 25.38
N PHE A 433 14.68 -22.52 25.77
CA PHE A 433 14.02 -21.81 26.86
C PHE A 433 13.42 -20.46 26.47
N GLY A 434 13.83 -19.87 25.36
CA GLY A 434 13.49 -18.50 25.01
C GLY A 434 11.99 -18.30 24.80
N HIS A 435 11.35 -19.19 24.03
CA HIS A 435 9.90 -19.12 23.80
C HIS A 435 9.09 -19.46 25.07
N ILE A 436 9.57 -20.38 25.91
CA ILE A 436 8.96 -20.70 27.22
C ILE A 436 9.02 -19.48 28.15
N TYR A 437 10.17 -18.79 28.19
CA TYR A 437 10.35 -17.58 28.99
C TYR A 437 9.46 -16.43 28.51
N ASP A 438 9.27 -16.26 27.19
CA ASP A 438 8.40 -15.24 26.63
C ASP A 438 6.92 -15.40 27.04
N LEU A 439 6.47 -16.61 27.40
CA LEU A 439 5.11 -16.83 27.92
C LEU A 439 4.80 -15.99 29.18
N LYS A 440 5.81 -15.72 30.03
CA LYS A 440 5.67 -14.81 31.17
C LYS A 440 5.23 -13.42 30.73
N ARG A 441 5.82 -12.90 29.66
CA ARG A 441 5.50 -11.58 29.13
C ARG A 441 4.12 -11.60 28.49
N ARG A 442 3.79 -12.62 27.69
CA ARG A 442 2.48 -12.76 27.04
C ARG A 442 1.34 -12.79 28.06
N TYR A 443 1.51 -13.51 29.17
CA TYR A 443 0.45 -13.70 30.17
C TYR A 443 0.59 -12.85 31.43
N SER A 444 1.45 -11.83 31.44
CA SER A 444 1.63 -10.96 32.61
C SER A 444 0.37 -10.16 32.99
N HIS A 445 -0.57 -10.03 32.07
CA HIS A 445 -1.83 -9.30 32.25
C HIS A 445 -2.93 -10.12 32.96
N ILE A 446 -2.75 -11.45 33.06
CA ILE A 446 -3.73 -12.32 33.73
C ILE A 446 -3.54 -12.24 35.24
N THR A 447 -4.60 -11.86 35.94
CA THR A 447 -4.62 -11.62 37.39
C THR A 447 -5.82 -12.31 38.03
N GLU A 448 -5.90 -12.32 39.36
CA GLU A 448 -7.05 -12.87 40.08
C GLU A 448 -8.37 -12.16 39.73
N SER A 449 -8.30 -10.89 39.31
CA SER A 449 -9.45 -10.05 38.90
C SER A 449 -9.77 -10.10 37.41
N SER A 450 -9.10 -10.94 36.62
CA SER A 450 -9.37 -11.06 35.17
C SER A 450 -10.83 -11.46 34.90
N SER A 451 -11.37 -11.01 33.77
CA SER A 451 -12.75 -11.36 33.39
C SER A 451 -12.84 -12.83 32.97
N LEU A 452 -14.06 -13.39 32.98
CA LEU A 452 -14.32 -14.74 32.45
C LEU A 452 -13.86 -14.89 31.00
N GLN A 453 -14.09 -13.87 30.17
CA GLN A 453 -13.63 -13.86 28.78
C GLN A 453 -12.10 -13.95 28.68
N ASP A 454 -11.38 -13.17 29.50
CA ASP A 454 -9.92 -13.19 29.54
C ASP A 454 -9.40 -14.57 29.99
N MET A 455 -10.07 -15.20 30.95
CA MET A 455 -9.71 -16.54 31.41
C MET A 455 -9.94 -17.63 30.36
N ILE A 456 -11.02 -17.54 29.58
CA ILE A 456 -11.26 -18.45 28.45
C ILE A 456 -10.17 -18.27 27.40
N ASN A 457 -9.90 -17.02 26.99
CA ASN A 457 -8.87 -16.73 26.00
C ASN A 457 -7.51 -17.22 26.48
N PHE A 458 -7.11 -16.85 27.69
CA PHE A 458 -5.88 -17.33 28.32
C PHE A 458 -5.78 -18.86 28.34
N THR A 459 -6.84 -19.57 28.72
CA THR A 459 -6.83 -21.03 28.79
C THR A 459 -6.56 -21.66 27.42
N ASN A 460 -7.23 -21.14 26.39
CA ASN A 460 -7.06 -21.62 25.03
C ASN A 460 -5.66 -21.31 24.51
N ASP A 461 -5.25 -20.05 24.64
CA ASP A 461 -3.98 -19.59 24.11
C ASP A 461 -2.82 -20.30 24.83
N LEU A 462 -2.90 -20.48 26.16
CA LEU A 462 -1.89 -21.21 26.93
C LEU A 462 -1.87 -22.69 26.56
N TYR A 463 -3.03 -23.32 26.32
CA TYR A 463 -3.08 -24.72 25.90
C TYR A 463 -2.34 -24.91 24.57
N ASP A 464 -2.66 -24.08 23.57
CA ASP A 464 -2.02 -24.12 22.26
C ASP A 464 -0.51 -23.83 22.36
N ASP A 465 -0.13 -22.81 23.14
CA ASP A 465 1.28 -22.45 23.36
C ASP A 465 2.07 -23.58 24.05
N ILE A 466 1.52 -24.25 25.07
CA ILE A 466 2.18 -25.35 25.77
C ILE A 466 2.39 -26.54 24.84
N HIS A 467 1.39 -26.90 24.04
CA HIS A 467 1.53 -27.98 23.07
C HIS A 467 2.58 -27.66 22.00
N PHE A 468 2.58 -26.43 21.49
CA PHE A 468 3.62 -25.95 20.59
C PHE A 468 5.02 -26.01 21.24
N GLN A 469 5.16 -25.63 22.52
CA GLN A 469 6.45 -25.72 23.22
C GLN A 469 6.93 -27.17 23.43
N ILE A 470 6.03 -28.12 23.68
CA ILE A 470 6.38 -29.54 23.79
C ILE A 470 7.01 -30.04 22.49
N GLU A 471 6.39 -29.73 21.34
CA GLU A 471 6.91 -30.07 20.02
C GLU A 471 8.22 -29.34 19.71
N ASN A 472 8.30 -28.04 20.04
CA ASN A 472 9.48 -27.22 19.81
C ASN A 472 10.71 -27.72 20.60
N VAL A 473 10.52 -28.17 21.83
CA VAL A 473 11.60 -28.71 22.67
C VAL A 473 12.08 -30.07 22.14
N ASP A 474 11.17 -30.92 21.63
CA ASP A 474 11.56 -32.16 20.93
C ASP A 474 12.40 -31.85 19.69
N PHE A 475 11.93 -30.92 18.85
CA PHE A 475 12.62 -30.49 17.64
C PHE A 475 13.99 -29.87 17.95
N SER A 476 14.07 -29.03 18.97
CA SER A 476 15.30 -28.36 19.39
C SER A 476 16.35 -29.36 19.87
N ALA A 477 15.96 -30.39 20.61
CA ALA A 477 16.89 -31.40 21.11
C ALA A 477 17.59 -32.18 19.99
N VAL A 478 16.83 -32.55 18.95
CA VAL A 478 17.39 -33.25 17.77
C VAL A 478 18.20 -32.28 16.91
N SER A 479 17.58 -31.16 16.52
CA SER A 479 18.17 -30.25 15.52
C SER A 479 19.41 -29.54 16.05
N MET A 480 19.43 -29.09 17.31
CA MET A 480 20.60 -28.42 17.87
C MET A 480 21.78 -29.37 18.01
N PHE A 481 21.54 -30.63 18.38
CA PHE A 481 22.61 -31.63 18.41
C PHE A 481 23.18 -31.84 17.01
N ASP A 482 22.31 -32.11 16.03
CA ASP A 482 22.73 -32.35 14.65
C ASP A 482 23.50 -31.17 14.05
N ILE A 483 23.05 -29.93 14.29
CA ILE A 483 23.72 -28.72 13.79
C ILE A 483 25.12 -28.60 14.43
N LEU A 484 25.21 -28.66 15.76
CA LEU A 484 26.48 -28.47 16.46
C LEU A 484 27.48 -29.61 16.13
N PHE A 485 27.02 -30.86 16.14
CA PHE A 485 27.84 -32.02 15.83
C PHE A 485 28.34 -31.99 14.39
N ASN A 486 27.46 -31.76 13.42
CA ASN A 486 27.84 -31.75 12.00
C ASN A 486 28.73 -30.55 11.65
N ASN A 487 28.53 -29.39 12.29
CA ASN A 487 29.41 -28.24 12.09
C ASN A 487 30.84 -28.54 12.52
N GLU A 488 31.04 -29.08 13.72
CA GLU A 488 32.36 -29.46 14.22
C GLU A 488 32.98 -30.57 13.35
N LYS A 489 32.22 -31.65 13.08
CA LYS A 489 32.68 -32.76 12.24
C LYS A 489 33.11 -32.30 10.85
N LYS A 490 32.30 -31.46 10.21
CA LYS A 490 32.59 -30.92 8.87
C LYS A 490 33.86 -30.07 8.90
N TYR A 491 34.01 -29.20 9.89
CA TYR A 491 35.21 -28.37 10.02
C TYR A 491 36.50 -29.19 10.11
N PHE A 492 36.56 -30.14 11.05
CA PHE A 492 37.79 -30.93 11.21
C PHE A 492 38.05 -31.87 10.03
N THR A 493 37.00 -32.45 9.44
CA THR A 493 37.13 -33.32 8.26
C THR A 493 37.62 -32.54 7.02
N SER A 494 37.05 -31.35 6.77
CA SER A 494 37.43 -30.53 5.62
C SER A 494 38.87 -30.00 5.69
N ASN A 495 39.43 -29.88 6.89
CA ASN A 495 40.80 -29.45 7.11
C ASN A 495 41.78 -30.61 7.37
N GLU A 496 41.34 -31.87 7.23
CA GLU A 496 42.15 -33.08 7.43
C GLU A 496 42.85 -33.16 8.81
N PHE A 497 42.27 -32.57 9.86
CA PHE A 497 42.82 -32.62 11.21
C PHE A 497 42.49 -33.95 11.91
N SER A 498 43.32 -34.34 12.88
CA SER A 498 42.99 -35.41 13.82
C SER A 498 42.16 -34.84 14.96
N TYR A 499 41.00 -35.43 15.25
CA TYR A 499 40.06 -34.94 16.25
C TYR A 499 39.30 -36.10 16.91
N ASP A 500 38.96 -35.95 18.19
CA ASP A 500 38.01 -36.82 18.88
C ASP A 500 36.64 -36.16 18.98
N ILE A 501 35.73 -36.52 18.06
CA ILE A 501 34.35 -36.02 18.05
C ILE A 501 33.40 -36.79 18.97
N THR A 502 33.83 -37.93 19.51
CA THR A 502 32.97 -38.74 20.39
C THR A 502 32.60 -37.98 21.66
N ILE A 503 33.42 -37.00 22.04
CA ILE A 503 33.15 -36.04 23.13
C ILE A 503 31.82 -35.30 22.89
N MET A 504 31.48 -34.97 21.63
CA MET A 504 30.26 -34.26 21.26
C MET A 504 29.00 -35.13 21.38
N GLU A 505 29.10 -36.47 21.32
CA GLU A 505 27.95 -37.37 21.53
C GLU A 505 27.34 -37.19 22.94
N ASN A 506 28.12 -36.69 23.90
CA ASN A 506 27.60 -36.33 25.23
C ASN A 506 26.58 -35.17 25.19
N LEU A 507 26.60 -34.31 24.16
CA LEU A 507 25.60 -33.24 23.99
C LEU A 507 24.22 -33.81 23.74
N GLU A 508 24.12 -34.87 22.94
CA GLU A 508 22.86 -35.54 22.62
C GLU A 508 22.16 -35.98 23.90
N ARG A 509 22.91 -36.64 24.79
CA ARG A 509 22.39 -37.06 26.10
C ARG A 509 21.94 -35.87 26.95
N VAL A 510 22.75 -34.82 27.04
CA VAL A 510 22.42 -33.62 27.82
C VAL A 510 21.13 -32.96 27.30
N PHE A 511 20.97 -32.89 25.97
CA PHE A 511 19.79 -32.32 25.34
C PHE A 511 18.55 -33.19 25.56
N TYR A 512 18.66 -34.51 25.47
CA TYR A 512 17.54 -35.41 25.79
C TYR A 512 17.13 -35.39 27.26
N ASP A 513 18.10 -35.33 28.18
CA ASP A 513 17.83 -35.24 29.62
C ASP A 513 17.05 -33.94 29.93
N ILE A 514 17.49 -32.81 29.39
CA ILE A 514 16.79 -31.53 29.54
C ILE A 514 15.42 -31.55 28.88
N ARG A 515 15.33 -32.07 27.65
CA ARG A 515 14.06 -32.19 26.91
C ARG A 515 13.03 -32.95 27.73
N ASN A 516 13.42 -34.06 28.34
CA ASN A 516 12.53 -34.86 29.17
C ASN A 516 12.05 -34.10 30.40
N ASP A 517 12.95 -33.42 31.12
CA ASP A 517 12.59 -32.64 32.30
C ASP A 517 11.62 -31.51 31.97
N ILE A 518 11.91 -30.72 30.92
CA ILE A 518 11.02 -29.63 30.46
C ILE A 518 9.67 -30.19 30.05
N LYS A 519 9.64 -31.29 29.28
CA LYS A 519 8.38 -31.88 28.81
C LYS A 519 7.50 -32.36 29.95
N ILE A 520 8.08 -32.96 30.99
CA ILE A 520 7.33 -33.37 32.18
C ILE A 520 6.62 -32.14 32.78
N ASP A 521 7.34 -31.03 32.96
CA ASP A 521 6.75 -29.81 33.54
C ASP A 521 5.70 -29.14 32.64
N LEU A 522 5.91 -29.13 31.32
CA LEU A 522 4.95 -28.62 30.35
C LEU A 522 3.67 -29.48 30.29
N ILE A 523 3.82 -30.81 30.31
CA ILE A 523 2.68 -31.76 30.38
C ILE A 523 1.91 -31.55 31.68
N ASP A 524 2.60 -31.31 32.78
CA ASP A 524 1.99 -30.98 34.07
C ASP A 524 1.11 -29.72 34.03
N ILE A 525 1.49 -28.72 33.24
CA ILE A 525 0.67 -27.52 32.97
C ILE A 525 -0.53 -27.91 32.08
N SER A 526 -0.30 -28.66 31.00
CA SER A 526 -1.38 -29.08 30.08
C SER A 526 -2.44 -29.91 30.80
N SER A 527 -2.06 -30.88 31.63
CA SER A 527 -2.98 -31.70 32.42
C SER A 527 -3.84 -30.88 33.39
N CYS A 528 -3.39 -29.69 33.81
CA CYS A 528 -4.24 -28.77 34.59
C CYS A 528 -5.38 -28.21 33.73
N LEU A 529 -5.06 -27.79 32.50
CA LEU A 529 -6.01 -27.24 31.54
C LEU A 529 -6.95 -28.30 30.97
N GLU A 530 -6.51 -29.56 30.87
CA GLU A 530 -7.37 -30.68 30.42
C GLU A 530 -8.58 -30.92 31.34
N ASN A 531 -8.49 -30.56 32.63
CA ASN A 531 -9.65 -30.60 33.55
C ASN A 531 -10.79 -29.65 33.12
N ILE A 532 -10.48 -28.67 32.28
CA ILE A 532 -11.40 -27.69 31.71
C ILE A 532 -11.44 -27.77 30.17
N ASN A 533 -11.19 -28.95 29.60
CA ASN A 533 -11.13 -29.16 28.14
C ASN A 533 -12.38 -28.68 27.37
N HIS A 534 -13.55 -28.67 27.99
CA HIS A 534 -14.80 -28.17 27.41
C HIS A 534 -14.78 -26.65 27.16
N PHE A 535 -13.79 -25.93 27.68
CA PHE A 535 -13.52 -24.52 27.39
C PHE A 535 -12.43 -24.30 26.31
N ILE A 536 -11.78 -25.35 25.81
CA ILE A 536 -10.84 -25.29 24.70
C ILE A 536 -11.65 -25.31 23.39
N LEU A 537 -11.78 -24.16 22.74
CA LEU A 537 -12.72 -23.86 21.68
C LEU A 537 -12.10 -22.93 20.61
N PRO A 538 -12.52 -23.06 19.34
CA PRO A 538 -12.19 -22.11 18.29
C PRO A 538 -12.58 -20.67 18.67
N GLU A 539 -11.78 -19.68 18.26
CA GLU A 539 -11.93 -18.26 18.62
C GLU A 539 -13.37 -17.73 18.45
N LYS A 540 -14.01 -18.05 17.32
CA LYS A 540 -15.39 -17.63 17.00
C LYS A 540 -16.47 -18.11 17.98
N LEU A 541 -16.19 -19.15 18.76
CA LEU A 541 -17.13 -19.73 19.73
C LEU A 541 -16.90 -19.22 21.15
N ARG A 542 -15.73 -18.62 21.45
CA ARG A 542 -15.33 -18.22 22.80
C ARG A 542 -16.29 -17.21 23.42
N GLU A 543 -16.65 -16.15 22.68
CA GLU A 543 -17.56 -15.09 23.15
C GLU A 543 -18.98 -15.60 23.41
N SER A 544 -19.50 -16.46 22.53
CA SER A 544 -20.83 -17.05 22.67
C SER A 544 -20.94 -18.00 23.88
N THR A 545 -19.81 -18.59 24.28
CA THR A 545 -19.71 -19.52 25.41
C THR A 545 -19.80 -18.78 26.73
N VAL A 546 -19.19 -17.59 26.88
CA VAL A 546 -19.23 -16.79 28.12
C VAL A 546 -20.67 -16.57 28.62
N ASN A 547 -21.60 -16.29 27.71
CA ASN A 547 -23.01 -16.03 28.04
C ASN A 547 -23.79 -17.29 28.47
N ARG A 548 -23.20 -18.48 28.39
CA ARG A 548 -23.83 -19.78 28.68
C ARG A 548 -23.19 -20.52 29.86
N ILE A 549 -22.14 -19.97 30.47
CA ILE A 549 -21.42 -20.57 31.59
C ILE A 549 -22.24 -20.44 32.88
N ASN A 550 -22.44 -21.54 33.60
CA ASN A 550 -23.04 -21.49 34.94
C ASN A 550 -22.00 -21.18 36.03
N GLU A 551 -22.45 -20.81 37.22
CA GLU A 551 -21.56 -20.39 38.32
C GLU A 551 -20.51 -21.46 38.70
N GLY A 552 -20.88 -22.75 38.68
CA GLY A 552 -19.95 -23.85 38.97
C GLY A 552 -18.86 -24.01 37.91
N GLN A 553 -19.21 -23.85 36.64
CA GLN A 553 -18.26 -23.88 35.52
C GLN A 553 -17.35 -22.65 35.52
N SER A 554 -17.87 -21.47 35.86
CA SER A 554 -17.08 -20.26 36.04
C SER A 554 -16.02 -20.43 37.13
N TYR A 555 -16.39 -21.07 38.24
CA TYR A 555 -15.45 -21.40 39.31
C TYR A 555 -14.38 -22.40 38.86
N GLN A 556 -14.76 -23.46 38.15
CA GLN A 556 -13.81 -24.46 37.62
C GLN A 556 -12.80 -23.81 36.66
N LEU A 557 -13.28 -23.02 35.69
CA LEU A 557 -12.44 -22.27 34.77
C LEU A 557 -11.44 -21.39 35.55
N ALA A 558 -11.93 -20.53 36.45
CA ALA A 558 -11.06 -19.66 37.23
C ALA A 558 -10.02 -20.41 38.06
N TYR A 559 -10.42 -21.52 38.69
CA TYR A 559 -9.52 -22.34 39.50
C TYR A 559 -8.41 -22.97 38.64
N PHE A 560 -8.76 -23.68 37.57
CA PHE A 560 -7.80 -24.39 36.73
C PHE A 560 -6.95 -23.45 35.87
N SER A 561 -7.49 -22.33 35.38
CA SER A 561 -6.68 -21.28 34.72
C SER A 561 -5.63 -20.70 35.68
N ARG A 562 -6.01 -20.38 36.92
CA ARG A 562 -5.06 -19.89 37.93
C ARG A 562 -4.01 -20.94 38.30
N MET A 563 -4.41 -22.21 38.37
CA MET A 563 -3.49 -23.31 38.63
C MET A 563 -2.48 -23.48 37.48
N GLY A 564 -2.93 -23.37 36.23
CA GLY A 564 -2.08 -23.35 35.04
C GLY A 564 -1.09 -22.19 35.07
N LEU A 565 -1.55 -20.97 35.34
CA LEU A 565 -0.68 -19.79 35.47
C LEU A 565 0.34 -19.94 36.61
N SER A 566 -0.08 -20.49 37.76
CA SER A 566 0.80 -20.75 38.90
C SER A 566 1.90 -21.75 38.55
N LYS A 567 1.57 -22.84 37.86
CA LYS A 567 2.55 -23.82 37.37
C LYS A 567 3.48 -23.22 36.31
N LEU A 568 2.96 -22.41 35.38
CA LEU A 568 3.79 -21.68 34.41
C LEU A 568 4.80 -20.76 35.12
N ASN A 569 4.35 -20.00 36.11
CA ASN A 569 5.23 -19.16 36.91
C ASN A 569 6.25 -20.00 37.69
N HIS A 570 5.85 -21.15 38.24
CA HIS A 570 6.77 -22.05 38.91
C HIS A 570 7.86 -22.58 37.97
N LEU A 571 7.47 -23.00 36.76
CA LEU A 571 8.39 -23.41 35.70
C LEU A 571 9.38 -22.28 35.39
N ILE A 572 8.89 -21.07 35.11
CA ILE A 572 9.73 -19.93 34.67
C ILE A 572 10.67 -19.43 35.78
N TYR A 573 10.18 -19.23 37.00
CA TYR A 573 10.97 -18.58 38.06
C TYR A 573 11.77 -19.55 38.94
N ASN A 574 11.36 -20.83 39.02
CA ASN A 574 11.99 -21.78 39.94
C ASN A 574 12.74 -22.91 39.21
N LEU A 575 12.19 -23.44 38.11
CA LEU A 575 12.77 -24.60 37.42
C LEU A 575 13.71 -24.20 36.28
N LEU A 576 13.27 -23.28 35.41
CA LEU A 576 14.03 -22.76 34.27
C LEU A 576 15.45 -22.31 34.66
N PRO A 577 15.67 -21.60 35.78
CA PRO A 577 17.02 -21.17 36.18
C PRO A 577 17.97 -22.35 36.43
N SER A 578 17.45 -23.44 37.01
CA SER A 578 18.20 -24.68 37.22
C SER A 578 18.51 -25.38 35.90
N TYR A 579 17.53 -25.43 34.98
CA TYR A 579 17.71 -26.04 33.66
C TYR A 579 18.73 -25.29 32.80
N VAL A 580 18.63 -23.96 32.76
CA VAL A 580 19.62 -23.08 32.11
C VAL A 580 21.00 -23.33 32.72
N SER A 581 21.11 -23.31 34.05
CA SER A 581 22.39 -23.54 34.73
C SER A 581 23.02 -24.89 34.38
N ARG A 582 22.20 -25.93 34.31
CA ARG A 582 22.64 -27.30 34.00
C ARG A 582 23.08 -27.44 32.55
N ILE A 583 22.32 -26.88 31.58
CA ILE A 583 22.74 -26.87 30.17
C ILE A 583 24.08 -26.18 30.02
N VAL A 584 24.18 -24.96 30.54
CA VAL A 584 25.33 -24.10 30.31
C VAL A 584 26.59 -24.75 30.88
N SER A 585 26.52 -25.26 32.12
CA SER A 585 27.64 -25.97 32.75
C SER A 585 28.08 -27.21 31.96
N ASN A 586 27.13 -27.97 31.41
CA ASN A 586 27.45 -29.16 30.62
C ASN A 586 28.05 -28.82 29.25
N ILE A 587 27.54 -27.79 28.57
CA ILE A 587 28.10 -27.33 27.29
C ILE A 587 29.53 -26.85 27.50
N PHE A 588 29.77 -26.01 28.50
CA PHE A 588 31.14 -25.55 28.81
C PHE A 588 32.09 -26.71 29.07
N ARG A 589 31.68 -27.70 29.88
CA ARG A 589 32.50 -28.88 30.14
C ARG A 589 32.83 -29.68 28.86
N ILE A 590 31.87 -29.82 27.95
CA ILE A 590 32.06 -30.56 26.70
C ILE A 590 32.97 -29.78 25.75
N TYR A 591 32.74 -28.47 25.59
CA TYR A 591 33.54 -27.63 24.72
C TYR A 591 34.95 -27.38 25.27
N ASP A 592 35.13 -27.35 26.58
CA ASP A 592 36.47 -27.32 27.21
C ASP A 592 37.27 -28.58 26.86
N ALA A 593 36.64 -29.75 26.87
CA ALA A 593 37.28 -31.00 26.44
C ALA A 593 37.58 -31.01 24.93
N MET A 594 36.73 -30.35 24.11
CA MET A 594 36.96 -30.17 22.68
C MET A 594 38.09 -29.18 22.36
N TYR A 595 38.48 -28.30 23.30
CA TYR A 595 39.52 -27.29 23.05
C TYR A 595 40.85 -27.91 22.61
N ASP A 596 41.19 -29.08 23.14
CA ASP A 596 42.42 -29.78 22.79
C ASP A 596 42.45 -30.23 21.32
N ASN A 597 41.31 -30.49 20.70
CA ASN A 597 41.23 -30.78 19.25
C ASN A 597 41.67 -29.59 18.39
N TYR A 598 41.54 -28.37 18.92
CA TYR A 598 41.98 -27.15 18.25
C TYR A 598 43.47 -26.85 18.44
N SER A 599 44.20 -27.60 19.27
CA SER A 599 45.62 -27.37 19.58
C SER A 599 46.54 -27.39 18.36
N VAL A 600 46.12 -28.04 17.27
CA VAL A 600 46.84 -28.13 15.99
C VAL A 600 46.97 -26.78 15.29
N LEU A 601 46.04 -25.85 15.53
CA LEU A 601 46.03 -24.52 14.93
C LEU A 601 46.98 -23.56 15.65
N SER A 602 47.61 -22.66 14.89
CA SER A 602 48.30 -21.50 15.44
C SER A 602 47.33 -20.54 16.16
N ASP A 603 47.88 -19.59 16.91
CA ASP A 603 47.06 -18.59 17.61
C ASP A 603 46.20 -17.76 16.65
N GLU A 604 46.79 -17.28 15.55
CA GLU A 604 46.07 -16.47 14.55
C GLU A 604 45.01 -17.28 13.79
N GLU A 605 45.33 -18.51 13.39
CA GLU A 605 44.39 -19.38 12.67
C GLU A 605 43.16 -19.71 13.51
N LEU A 606 43.34 -20.08 14.79
CA LEU A 606 42.20 -20.34 15.65
C LEU A 606 41.38 -19.08 15.88
N LYS A 607 42.04 -17.94 16.16
CA LYS A 607 41.35 -16.69 16.42
C LYS A 607 40.47 -16.28 15.25
N ASN A 608 40.99 -16.32 14.02
CA ASN A 608 40.23 -15.97 12.81
C ASN A 608 39.03 -16.91 12.61
N GLU A 609 39.23 -18.22 12.71
CA GLU A 609 38.14 -19.19 12.58
C GLU A 609 37.03 -18.96 13.62
N ILE A 610 37.41 -18.81 14.88
CA ILE A 610 36.46 -18.67 15.98
C ILE A 610 35.70 -17.34 15.90
N VAL A 611 36.38 -16.27 15.50
CA VAL A 611 35.76 -14.96 15.29
C VAL A 611 34.70 -15.00 14.20
N ASP A 612 34.97 -15.67 13.08
CA ASP A 612 33.99 -15.86 12.01
C ASP A 612 32.74 -16.61 12.49
N ARG A 613 32.90 -17.61 13.38
CA ARG A 613 31.78 -18.33 14.00
C ARG A 613 30.99 -17.47 14.98
N ILE A 614 31.67 -16.70 15.83
CA ILE A 614 31.03 -15.77 16.78
C ILE A 614 30.22 -14.72 16.01
N ARG A 615 30.72 -14.24 14.86
CA ARG A 615 29.99 -13.30 13.99
C ARG A 615 28.66 -13.87 13.50
N ASN A 616 28.64 -15.11 13.04
CA ASN A 616 27.39 -15.78 12.64
C ASN A 616 26.43 -15.94 13.83
N ALA A 617 26.96 -16.21 15.03
CA ALA A 617 26.19 -16.30 16.26
C ALA A 617 25.59 -14.96 16.70
N TYR A 618 26.30 -13.86 16.49
CA TYR A 618 25.82 -12.51 16.81
C TYR A 618 24.56 -12.18 16.02
N ILE A 619 24.54 -12.46 14.71
CA ILE A 619 23.37 -12.21 13.85
C ILE A 619 22.14 -12.94 14.38
N PHE A 620 22.28 -14.20 14.81
CA PHE A 620 21.18 -14.96 15.42
C PHE A 620 20.54 -14.23 16.61
N LYS A 621 21.35 -13.60 17.46
CA LYS A 621 20.89 -12.90 18.66
C LYS A 621 20.10 -11.62 18.35
N GLN A 622 20.29 -11.04 17.16
CA GLN A 622 19.66 -9.77 16.78
C GLN A 622 18.26 -9.88 16.19
N TYR A 623 17.77 -11.09 15.96
CA TYR A 623 16.39 -11.30 15.55
C TYR A 623 15.42 -11.04 16.70
N ILE A 624 14.20 -10.60 16.40
CA ILE A 624 13.09 -10.65 17.35
C ILE A 624 12.55 -12.08 17.48
N ILE A 625 11.83 -12.33 18.57
CA ILE A 625 11.25 -13.65 18.89
C ILE A 625 10.08 -14.01 17.98
N ASP A 626 9.26 -13.00 17.66
CA ASP A 626 8.02 -13.13 16.89
C ASP A 626 7.69 -11.80 16.21
N ALA A 627 7.00 -11.83 15.07
CA ALA A 627 6.69 -10.65 14.25
C ALA A 627 5.94 -9.55 15.03
N ASP A 628 5.13 -9.95 16.01
CA ASP A 628 4.36 -9.02 16.85
C ASP A 628 5.12 -8.52 18.10
N SER A 629 6.34 -9.01 18.32
CA SER A 629 7.20 -8.60 19.43
C SER A 629 8.17 -7.46 19.04
N ASN A 630 8.67 -6.74 20.05
CA ASN A 630 9.85 -5.87 19.92
C ASN A 630 11.02 -6.39 20.77
N VAL A 631 10.87 -7.57 21.37
CA VAL A 631 11.88 -8.18 22.23
C VAL A 631 12.84 -8.98 21.35
N ILE A 632 14.12 -8.70 21.51
CA ILE A 632 15.21 -9.31 20.76
C ILE A 632 15.64 -10.59 21.49
N ARG A 633 16.13 -11.61 20.77
CA ARG A 633 16.61 -12.85 21.39
C ARG A 633 17.69 -12.59 22.44
N ASN A 634 18.58 -11.62 22.19
CA ASN A 634 19.61 -11.20 23.14
C ASN A 634 19.03 -10.79 24.51
N ASP A 635 17.96 -9.99 24.53
CA ASP A 635 17.35 -9.52 25.78
C ASP A 635 16.83 -10.70 26.62
N ILE A 636 16.23 -11.70 25.97
CA ILE A 636 15.78 -12.93 26.65
C ILE A 636 16.96 -13.74 27.18
N ILE A 637 18.03 -13.87 26.40
CA ILE A 637 19.22 -14.62 26.82
C ILE A 637 19.84 -13.97 28.07
N GLU A 638 19.97 -12.64 28.07
CA GLU A 638 20.47 -11.87 29.23
C GLU A 638 19.56 -12.03 30.45
N ASP A 639 18.24 -11.94 30.26
CA ASP A 639 17.25 -12.19 31.31
C ASP A 639 17.39 -13.60 31.90
N LEU A 640 17.47 -14.63 31.06
CA LEU A 640 17.62 -16.03 31.48
C LEU A 640 18.88 -16.24 32.32
N TYR A 641 20.01 -15.64 31.89
CA TYR A 641 21.25 -15.68 32.67
C TYR A 641 21.15 -14.93 34.00
N SER A 642 20.45 -13.80 34.02
CA SER A 642 20.24 -13.01 35.24
C SER A 642 19.47 -13.81 36.30
N ILE A 643 18.42 -14.54 35.89
CA ILE A 643 17.57 -15.32 36.81
C ILE A 643 18.31 -16.57 37.31
N ALA A 644 19.16 -17.18 36.47
CA ALA A 644 20.05 -18.28 36.88
C ALA A 644 21.17 -17.86 37.86
N LYS A 645 21.25 -16.57 38.25
CA LYS A 645 22.25 -16.02 39.18
C LYS A 645 23.68 -16.35 38.77
N PHE A 646 23.95 -16.37 37.47
CA PHE A 646 25.31 -16.41 36.93
C PHE A 646 26.01 -15.06 37.20
N SER A 647 26.30 -14.80 38.47
CA SER A 647 27.08 -13.63 38.90
C SER A 647 28.54 -13.68 38.44
N SER A 648 29.00 -14.86 37.98
CA SER A 648 30.41 -15.17 37.69
C SER A 648 30.70 -15.88 36.37
N MET A 649 29.70 -16.20 35.52
CA MET A 649 29.98 -16.49 34.09
C MET A 649 30.20 -15.19 33.31
N LYS A 650 30.99 -14.30 33.91
CA LYS A 650 31.67 -13.21 33.22
C LYS A 650 32.86 -13.82 32.47
N ILE A 651 32.59 -14.55 31.40
CA ILE A 651 33.37 -14.31 30.18
C ILE A 651 32.79 -12.99 29.65
N ASP A 652 33.08 -11.93 30.41
CA ASP A 652 32.89 -10.53 30.10
C ASP A 652 34.27 -10.06 29.70
N SER A 653 34.50 -10.06 28.41
CA SER A 653 35.06 -8.85 27.89
C SER A 653 33.84 -8.16 27.27
N GLU A 654 33.49 -6.94 27.71
CA GLU A 654 32.46 -6.06 27.11
C GLU A 654 32.62 -5.87 25.57
N PHE A 655 33.68 -6.47 25.04
CA PHE A 655 34.30 -6.41 23.74
C PHE A 655 33.68 -7.31 22.67
N TYR A 656 32.74 -8.22 22.95
CA TYR A 656 32.10 -9.04 21.88
C TYR A 656 30.58 -8.95 21.83
N TYR A 657 29.96 -8.25 22.79
CA TYR A 657 28.50 -8.12 22.91
C TYR A 657 27.98 -6.81 22.32
N SER A 658 28.77 -5.75 22.42
CA SER A 658 28.46 -4.46 21.82
C SER A 658 29.13 -4.39 20.46
N GLY A 659 28.42 -4.63 19.37
CA GLY A 659 28.85 -3.95 18.15
C GLY A 659 28.91 -2.46 18.51
N GLY A 660 30.08 -1.83 18.42
CA GLY A 660 30.28 -0.36 18.55
C GLY A 660 29.87 0.36 19.86
N TYR A 661 30.92 0.73 20.62
CA TYR A 661 31.08 1.79 21.64
C TYR A 661 30.36 1.75 23.01
N ARG A 662 31.17 2.09 24.03
CA ARG A 662 30.84 2.45 25.43
C ARG A 662 30.28 3.87 25.55
#